data_AF-A0A960JCU9-F1
#
_entry.id   AF-A0A960JCU9-F1
#
_cell.length_a   1.000
_cell.length_b   1.000
_cell.length_c   1.000
_cell.angle_alpha   90.00
_cell.angle_beta   90.00
_cell.angle_gamma   90.00
#
_symmetry.space_group_name_H-M   'P 1'
#
loop_
_entity.id
_entity.type
_entity.pdbx_description
1 polymer ?
#
loop_
_entity_poly.entity_id
_entity_poly.type
_entity_poly.pdbx_seq_one_letter_code
_entity_poly.pdbx_strand_id
1 'polypeptide(L)'
;MLRRILAFAAVAALSCAIPMLLFDDAETASAQDAAVPMPRDALGLRLTVGIGDDQGADWSGQASSSGGWGSGAVEFEVRTERPPSKKNQPRRAIPAAVQDLTLPGAGDVQVNTGQGSFRFDSATLSLGRSAAFLDGRATVERTPAVVSPASGPLDEDFVAAAADAQGGVWAAYVEYAPGAAVDEAATHQGRYDSLVAKGNGDRIRLMHLSGGAWRPVGAVTDAGRDVQRPTVVAVGADVWVVWSEQVDENWDLYARRYDAQRASFDRAQRLTDAPGTDFNPVAAHDGKGRAWVAWQGWRNGQFDVLLAQLGADAEPLQVSSSPRNDWNPAIASNGDGSVWVAWDTYDQGTYDVFVRRVVEGRPDAPIAVASSAAFEARASVAVDAKGRPWVAFEEGPENWGKDYGDRWTGRNGAPFYLDRYIDVRVVEGGRVLETADYQAPLIETFDDDPRKPTDLRHRISMPRLAFDPAGRAWLLYRRHTEKSGLGERWASYAAHYDGAEWSREIPLPRSINLLDQRPALVAHDGALLALYSSDHRVSTVRDRTHNDLYAAYLDAGQAAAPPVLTEVRPEGHTRAAMPIHPNEAADIARVRAQRVILGGKTYRYVRGEFHRHTEISSHRDWDGPLEEVFRYGLDVAAMDWIGPGDHDFGYGQDYLWWLTQKQVDLFRHPGVFQPMYTYERSQVYPSGHRNVMFAQRGVRPLPRLPSREQQFGTEQGGSADIRNLYSYLKHFGAICSSHTSATNMGTDWRDSDPEVEPVVEIFQGHRLSAEETNAPMAPRNESEAIQGYQPKGFVWEAFKKGVRLGFQASSDHVSTHISYGMALVENDTPEALIDAFKRRHSYAAQDNVILDVRSGEHMMGDEFRTSARPSLDIRVLGTTPIRKVDIIRQIEGESPVYVAAFEPGEAEVQFTWTDRDARPGKVNMYYVRIQQANEALAWASPLWIDYRP
;
A
#
# COMPACT_ATOMS: atom_id res chain seq x y z
N MET A 1 -0.27 -33.40 -66.70
CA MET A 1 0.91 -33.95 -67.41
C MET A 1 2.11 -33.70 -66.52
N LEU A 2 2.93 -34.68 -66.11
CA LEU A 2 3.96 -35.41 -66.88
C LEU A 2 5.05 -34.47 -67.47
N ARG A 3 6.37 -34.72 -67.29
CA ARG A 3 7.10 -35.74 -66.47
C ARG A 3 8.64 -35.51 -66.48
N ARG A 4 9.36 -36.32 -65.68
CA ARG A 4 10.83 -36.66 -65.66
C ARG A 4 11.64 -35.84 -64.63
N ILE A 5 12.63 -36.38 -63.89
CA ILE A 5 13.39 -37.68 -63.96
C ILE A 5 13.98 -38.02 -62.53
N LEU A 6 14.37 -39.23 -62.06
CA LEU A 6 14.30 -40.61 -62.58
C LEU A 6 14.01 -41.71 -61.50
N ALA A 7 14.96 -42.06 -60.60
CA ALA A 7 15.05 -43.37 -59.89
C ALA A 7 16.10 -43.42 -58.74
N PHE A 8 16.27 -44.44 -57.87
CA PHE A 8 15.36 -45.42 -57.19
C PHE A 8 16.20 -46.34 -56.22
N ALA A 9 15.55 -47.15 -55.36
CA ALA A 9 16.07 -48.27 -54.51
C ALA A 9 16.80 -47.93 -53.16
N ALA A 10 16.72 -48.73 -52.08
CA ALA A 10 15.77 -49.81 -51.68
C ALA A 10 15.81 -50.11 -50.14
N VAL A 11 14.74 -50.78 -49.65
CA VAL A 11 14.46 -51.28 -48.27
C VAL A 11 15.44 -52.36 -47.79
N ALA A 12 15.82 -52.56 -46.50
CA ALA A 12 15.74 -51.76 -45.24
C ALA A 12 16.79 -52.34 -44.22
N ALA A 13 16.67 -52.55 -42.88
CA ALA A 13 15.59 -52.59 -41.87
C ALA A 13 16.14 -52.51 -40.41
N LEU A 14 15.30 -52.83 -39.40
CA LEU A 14 15.53 -52.90 -37.92
C LEU A 14 15.80 -51.59 -37.13
N SER A 15 14.70 -51.00 -36.66
CA SER A 15 14.41 -50.62 -35.26
C SER A 15 15.57 -50.42 -34.24
N CYS A 16 15.63 -49.24 -33.62
CA CYS A 16 15.15 -49.01 -32.24
C CYS A 16 15.23 -47.53 -31.80
N ALA A 17 14.38 -47.15 -30.84
CA ALA A 17 14.43 -45.95 -29.99
C ALA A 17 14.75 -44.58 -30.64
N ILE A 18 13.70 -43.83 -30.98
CA ILE A 18 13.70 -42.36 -30.89
C ILE A 18 12.53 -41.99 -29.95
N PRO A 19 12.76 -41.32 -28.82
CA PRO A 19 11.67 -40.76 -28.04
C PRO A 19 11.13 -39.53 -28.77
N MET A 20 9.82 -39.52 -29.05
CA MET A 20 9.13 -38.24 -29.27
C MET A 20 9.14 -37.49 -27.94
N LEU A 21 9.69 -36.27 -27.93
CA LEU A 21 9.44 -35.31 -26.85
C LEU A 21 8.03 -34.74 -27.02
N LEU A 22 7.04 -35.59 -26.71
CA LEU A 22 5.80 -35.10 -26.15
C LEU A 22 6.14 -34.54 -24.77
N PHE A 23 6.03 -33.22 -24.62
CA PHE A 23 5.88 -32.62 -23.31
C PHE A 23 4.43 -32.85 -22.87
N ASP A 24 4.15 -34.09 -22.45
CA ASP A 24 3.09 -34.31 -21.47
C ASP A 24 3.61 -33.68 -20.18
N ASP A 25 3.03 -32.55 -19.76
CA ASP A 25 3.25 -31.97 -18.44
C ASP A 25 2.61 -32.90 -17.39
N ALA A 26 3.33 -33.96 -17.07
CA ALA A 26 3.08 -34.78 -15.90
C ALA A 26 3.44 -33.96 -14.65
N GLU A 27 2.57 -33.02 -14.27
CA GLU A 27 2.56 -32.43 -12.94
C GLU A 27 2.64 -33.58 -11.93
N THR A 28 3.74 -33.64 -11.19
CA THR A 28 3.88 -34.60 -10.09
C THR A 28 2.93 -34.16 -8.98
N ALA A 29 1.73 -34.76 -8.99
CA ALA A 29 0.61 -34.43 -8.11
C ALA A 29 1.10 -34.03 -6.71
N SER A 30 0.90 -32.75 -6.39
CA SER A 30 1.46 -32.15 -5.18
C SER A 30 0.53 -32.38 -3.99
N ALA A 31 0.93 -31.96 -2.80
CA ALA A 31 0.03 -32.01 -1.63
C ALA A 31 -1.26 -31.18 -1.84
N GLN A 32 -1.27 -30.24 -2.79
CA GLN A 32 -2.42 -29.38 -3.10
C GLN A 32 -3.56 -30.10 -3.86
N ASP A 33 -3.34 -31.31 -4.38
CA ASP A 33 -4.39 -32.12 -5.04
C ASP A 33 -5.30 -32.88 -4.05
N ALA A 34 -4.97 -32.86 -2.76
CA ALA A 34 -5.76 -33.50 -1.72
C ALA A 34 -7.00 -32.67 -1.34
N ALA A 35 -8.15 -33.34 -1.17
CA ALA A 35 -9.35 -32.68 -0.68
C ALA A 35 -9.22 -32.30 0.81
N VAL A 36 -9.26 -31.00 1.12
CA VAL A 36 -9.11 -30.49 2.50
C VAL A 36 -10.49 -30.42 3.19
N PRO A 37 -10.75 -31.17 4.28
CA PRO A 37 -12.03 -31.10 4.99
C PRO A 37 -12.33 -29.72 5.57
N MET A 38 -13.60 -29.31 5.51
CA MET A 38 -14.13 -28.08 6.11
C MET A 38 -15.15 -28.47 7.22
N PRO A 39 -14.70 -28.92 8.40
CA PRO A 39 -15.57 -29.47 9.43
C PRO A 39 -16.43 -28.40 10.12
N ARG A 40 -17.74 -28.41 9.86
CA ARG A 40 -18.72 -27.44 10.38
C ARG A 40 -18.81 -27.36 11.91
N ASP A 41 -18.62 -28.48 12.59
CA ASP A 41 -18.76 -28.62 14.04
C ASP A 41 -17.45 -28.44 14.83
N ALA A 42 -16.34 -28.12 14.14
CA ALA A 42 -15.03 -28.02 14.78
C ALA A 42 -14.96 -26.88 15.81
N LEU A 43 -14.09 -27.08 16.82
CA LEU A 43 -13.96 -26.18 17.96
C LEU A 43 -12.66 -25.36 17.86
N GLY A 44 -12.80 -24.10 17.44
CA GLY A 44 -11.72 -23.11 17.50
C GLY A 44 -11.51 -22.58 18.92
N LEU A 45 -10.25 -22.53 19.36
CA LEU A 45 -9.83 -21.95 20.63
C LEU A 45 -8.54 -21.16 20.45
N ARG A 46 -8.41 -20.02 21.14
CA ARG A 46 -7.16 -19.29 21.29
C ARG A 46 -6.65 -19.42 22.72
N LEU A 47 -5.53 -20.10 22.89
CA LEU A 47 -4.85 -20.29 24.17
C LEU A 47 -3.78 -19.21 24.33
N THR A 48 -3.88 -18.38 25.37
CA THR A 48 -2.84 -17.42 25.75
C THR A 48 -2.22 -17.87 27.07
N VAL A 49 -0.89 -18.02 27.11
CA VAL A 49 -0.15 -18.71 28.20
C VAL A 49 1.07 -17.93 28.67
N GLY A 50 1.45 -18.16 29.93
CA GLY A 50 2.58 -17.49 30.58
C GLY A 50 2.31 -16.03 30.94
N ILE A 51 1.05 -15.71 31.18
CA ILE A 51 0.62 -14.39 31.65
C ILE A 51 1.24 -14.15 33.03
N GLY A 52 2.19 -13.21 33.10
CA GLY A 52 2.93 -12.88 34.33
C GLY A 52 4.20 -13.69 34.58
N ASP A 53 4.71 -14.45 33.62
CA ASP A 53 5.95 -15.24 33.78
C ASP A 53 7.19 -14.37 34.10
N ASP A 54 7.93 -14.74 35.15
CA ASP A 54 9.18 -14.07 35.57
C ASP A 54 10.43 -14.64 34.86
N GLN A 55 10.34 -15.87 34.37
CA GLN A 55 11.35 -16.61 33.63
C GLN A 55 10.70 -17.34 32.45
N GLY A 56 11.45 -17.54 31.37
CA GLY A 56 10.90 -18.16 30.17
C GLY A 56 10.53 -19.62 30.44
N ALA A 57 9.33 -20.03 30.05
CA ALA A 57 8.75 -21.32 30.40
C ALA A 57 8.27 -22.07 29.16
N ASP A 58 8.43 -23.39 29.20
CA ASP A 58 7.80 -24.27 28.22
C ASP A 58 6.35 -24.53 28.64
N TRP A 59 5.43 -24.08 27.79
CA TRP A 59 3.98 -24.19 27.95
C TRP A 59 3.37 -25.20 26.95
N SER A 60 4.19 -25.88 26.16
CA SER A 60 3.79 -26.90 25.20
C SER A 60 3.04 -28.06 25.88
N GLY A 61 2.22 -28.75 25.09
CA GLY A 61 1.44 -29.89 25.55
C GLY A 61 0.27 -30.19 24.63
N GLN A 62 -0.84 -30.65 25.20
CA GLN A 62 -1.91 -31.34 24.49
C GLN A 62 -3.29 -30.80 24.88
N ALA A 63 -4.14 -30.55 23.89
CA ALA A 63 -5.56 -30.21 24.07
C ALA A 63 -6.48 -31.27 23.46
N SER A 64 -7.63 -31.56 24.08
CA SER A 64 -8.61 -32.51 23.55
C SER A 64 -10.04 -32.13 23.94
N SER A 65 -11.01 -32.52 23.10
CA SER A 65 -12.45 -32.37 23.34
C SER A 65 -13.13 -33.73 23.52
N SER A 66 -14.19 -33.80 24.33
CA SER A 66 -14.99 -35.03 24.51
C SER A 66 -16.01 -35.30 23.40
N GLY A 67 -16.30 -34.30 22.56
CA GLY A 67 -17.14 -34.41 21.36
C GLY A 67 -16.40 -34.00 20.09
N GLY A 68 -17.00 -34.34 18.95
CA GLY A 68 -16.41 -34.16 17.62
C GLY A 68 -16.00 -35.46 16.93
N TRP A 69 -15.24 -35.32 15.84
CA TRP A 69 -14.91 -36.41 14.93
C TRP A 69 -13.60 -37.12 15.29
N GLY A 70 -13.70 -38.27 15.97
CA GLY A 70 -12.56 -39.10 16.35
C GLY A 70 -11.89 -38.70 17.67
N SER A 71 -11.08 -39.58 18.24
CA SER A 71 -10.45 -39.42 19.56
C SER A 71 -9.11 -38.66 19.51
N GLY A 72 -9.02 -37.65 18.63
CA GLY A 72 -7.78 -36.91 18.36
C GLY A 72 -7.51 -35.84 19.40
N ALA A 73 -6.48 -36.04 20.22
CA ALA A 73 -5.89 -34.95 21.01
C ALA A 73 -4.84 -34.22 20.16
N VAL A 74 -4.85 -32.88 20.22
CA VAL A 74 -3.99 -31.99 19.43
C VAL A 74 -2.81 -31.56 20.29
N GLU A 75 -1.60 -31.95 19.87
CA GLU A 75 -0.36 -31.42 20.42
C GLU A 75 -0.13 -29.98 19.93
N PHE A 76 0.49 -29.14 20.76
CA PHE A 76 0.90 -27.79 20.42
C PHE A 76 2.22 -27.44 21.11
N GLU A 77 3.10 -26.75 20.39
CA GLU A 77 4.35 -26.20 20.94
C GLU A 77 4.23 -24.70 21.17
N VAL A 78 4.41 -24.25 22.42
CA VAL A 78 4.29 -22.85 22.79
C VAL A 78 5.21 -22.54 23.98
N ARG A 79 5.99 -21.46 23.89
CA ARG A 79 6.96 -21.06 24.91
C ARG A 79 6.87 -19.57 25.17
N THR A 80 7.05 -19.19 26.43
CA THR A 80 7.30 -17.80 26.80
C THR A 80 8.80 -17.55 26.87
N GLU A 81 9.30 -16.56 26.15
CA GLU A 81 10.73 -16.20 26.14
C GLU A 81 10.93 -14.71 26.41
N ARG A 82 11.96 -14.38 27.21
CA ARG A 82 12.27 -12.98 27.51
C ARG A 82 12.84 -12.29 26.26
N PRO A 83 12.23 -11.19 25.77
CA PRO A 83 12.75 -10.48 24.60
C PRO A 83 14.19 -9.98 24.83
N PRO A 84 15.09 -10.09 23.84
CA PRO A 84 16.50 -9.76 24.01
C PRO A 84 16.71 -8.28 24.35
N SER A 85 17.18 -8.01 25.57
CA SER A 85 17.46 -6.66 26.07
C SER A 85 18.87 -6.20 25.71
N LYS A 86 18.99 -5.03 25.07
CA LYS A 86 20.29 -4.34 24.92
C LYS A 86 20.88 -4.00 26.30
N LYS A 87 22.21 -3.98 26.44
CA LYS A 87 22.89 -3.55 27.68
C LYS A 87 22.33 -2.20 28.13
N ASN A 88 22.16 -2.05 29.45
CA ASN A 88 21.64 -0.86 30.14
C ASN A 88 20.15 -0.52 29.89
N GLN A 89 19.36 -1.36 29.21
CA GLN A 89 17.90 -1.29 29.32
C GLN A 89 17.40 -2.06 30.57
N PRO A 90 16.29 -1.63 31.21
CA PRO A 90 15.65 -2.43 32.24
C PRO A 90 15.20 -3.79 31.68
N ARG A 91 15.13 -4.82 32.55
CA ARG A 91 14.58 -6.13 32.15
C ARG A 91 13.15 -5.94 31.64
N ARG A 92 12.91 -6.31 30.39
CA ARG A 92 11.55 -6.40 29.86
C ARG A 92 10.79 -7.53 30.56
N ALA A 93 9.49 -7.31 30.73
CA ALA A 93 8.55 -8.39 31.04
C ALA A 93 8.61 -9.45 29.94
N ILE A 94 8.22 -10.67 30.30
CA ILE A 94 8.05 -11.75 29.33
C ILE A 94 6.63 -11.61 28.76
N PRO A 95 6.46 -11.53 27.42
CA PRO A 95 5.13 -11.53 26.83
C PRO A 95 4.47 -12.88 27.05
N ALA A 96 3.15 -12.89 27.25
CA ALA A 96 2.37 -14.11 27.13
C ALA A 96 2.42 -14.59 25.67
N ALA A 97 2.52 -15.90 25.47
CA ALA A 97 2.53 -16.51 24.15
C ALA A 97 1.10 -16.94 23.75
N VAL A 98 0.79 -16.88 22.46
CA VAL A 98 -0.55 -17.16 21.91
C VAL A 98 -0.48 -18.34 20.95
N GLN A 99 -1.41 -19.28 21.11
CA GLN A 99 -1.56 -20.48 20.28
C GLN A 99 -3.03 -20.63 19.85
N ASP A 100 -3.27 -20.60 18.54
CA ASP A 100 -4.57 -20.96 17.96
C ASP A 100 -4.68 -22.48 17.81
N LEU A 101 -5.83 -23.06 18.18
CA LEU A 101 -6.12 -24.50 18.20
C LEU A 101 -7.45 -24.78 17.50
N THR A 102 -7.48 -25.81 16.64
CA THR A 102 -8.72 -26.39 16.08
C THR A 102 -8.89 -27.80 16.63
N LEU A 103 -9.90 -28.02 17.49
CA LEU A 103 -10.25 -29.32 18.06
C LEU A 103 -11.39 -30.00 17.26
N PRO A 104 -11.53 -31.35 17.31
CA PRO A 104 -12.50 -32.08 16.48
C PRO A 104 -13.98 -31.72 16.67
N GLY A 105 -14.35 -31.09 17.80
CA GLY A 105 -15.70 -30.57 18.03
C GLY A 105 -15.95 -30.07 19.44
N ALA A 106 -17.17 -29.61 19.71
CA ALA A 106 -17.59 -29.11 21.02
C ALA A 106 -17.80 -30.23 22.06
N GLY A 107 -17.57 -29.91 23.34
CA GLY A 107 -17.73 -30.79 24.50
C GLY A 107 -16.93 -30.30 25.72
N ASP A 108 -16.67 -31.21 26.67
CA ASP A 108 -15.65 -30.99 27.71
C ASP A 108 -14.28 -30.88 27.05
N VAL A 109 -13.54 -29.82 27.34
CA VAL A 109 -12.16 -29.61 26.90
C VAL A 109 -11.20 -29.91 28.05
N GLN A 110 -10.15 -30.68 27.75
CA GLN A 110 -8.96 -30.83 28.60
C GLN A 110 -7.79 -30.15 27.90
N VAL A 111 -7.10 -29.26 28.60
CA VAL A 111 -5.77 -28.77 28.21
C VAL A 111 -4.76 -29.25 29.23
N ASN A 112 -3.63 -29.79 28.75
CA ASN A 112 -2.48 -30.21 29.53
C ASN A 112 -1.24 -29.47 29.03
N THR A 113 -0.46 -28.85 29.92
CA THR A 113 0.80 -28.17 29.58
C THR A 113 1.89 -28.57 30.58
N GLY A 114 3.16 -28.31 30.23
CA GLY A 114 4.29 -28.43 31.16
C GLY A 114 4.16 -27.58 32.45
N GLN A 115 3.28 -26.58 32.47
CA GLN A 115 3.06 -25.68 33.63
C GLN A 115 1.77 -25.96 34.42
N GLY A 116 0.92 -26.90 33.96
CA GLY A 116 -0.36 -27.20 34.60
C GLY A 116 -1.41 -27.72 33.62
N SER A 117 -2.52 -28.24 34.16
CA SER A 117 -3.64 -28.77 33.37
C SER A 117 -4.97 -28.21 33.89
N PHE A 118 -5.92 -27.98 32.99
CA PHE A 118 -7.24 -27.43 33.32
C PHE A 118 -8.34 -27.97 32.39
N ARG A 119 -9.59 -27.85 32.82
CA ARG A 119 -10.78 -28.28 32.07
C ARG A 119 -11.87 -27.23 32.07
N PHE A 120 -12.67 -27.21 31.02
CA PHE A 120 -13.91 -26.42 30.93
C PHE A 120 -14.87 -27.06 29.92
N ASP A 121 -16.17 -26.80 30.09
CA ASP A 121 -17.16 -27.11 29.04
C ASP A 121 -17.14 -26.00 28.00
N SER A 122 -16.84 -26.34 26.74
CA SER A 122 -16.80 -25.37 25.62
C SER A 122 -18.16 -24.77 25.27
N ALA A 123 -19.29 -25.32 25.72
CA ALA A 123 -20.60 -24.71 25.61
C ALA A 123 -20.80 -23.51 26.57
N THR A 124 -19.98 -23.40 27.63
CA THR A 124 -19.98 -22.24 28.54
C THR A 124 -19.24 -21.01 27.99
N LEU A 125 -18.54 -21.16 26.86
CA LEU A 125 -17.70 -20.12 26.25
C LEU A 125 -18.17 -19.82 24.83
N SER A 126 -18.99 -18.77 24.68
CA SER A 126 -19.44 -18.27 23.38
C SER A 126 -18.29 -17.57 22.62
N LEU A 127 -18.43 -17.45 21.31
CA LEU A 127 -17.47 -16.78 20.42
C LEU A 127 -17.10 -15.37 20.94
N GLY A 128 -15.80 -15.02 20.92
CA GLY A 128 -15.29 -13.74 21.46
C GLY A 128 -15.33 -13.60 22.99
N ARG A 129 -15.59 -14.67 23.74
CA ARG A 129 -15.42 -14.71 25.21
C ARG A 129 -14.16 -15.48 25.61
N SER A 130 -13.54 -15.03 26.70
CA SER A 130 -12.37 -15.66 27.32
C SER A 130 -12.62 -16.11 28.75
N ALA A 131 -12.09 -17.28 29.13
CA ALA A 131 -12.02 -17.78 30.50
C ALA A 131 -10.57 -17.87 30.99
N ALA A 132 -10.34 -17.66 32.30
CA ALA A 132 -9.02 -17.68 32.91
C ALA A 132 -8.78 -18.95 33.74
N PHE A 133 -7.56 -19.48 33.70
CA PHE A 133 -7.15 -20.72 34.33
C PHE A 133 -5.75 -20.57 34.95
N LEU A 134 -5.36 -21.53 35.81
CA LEU A 134 -4.03 -21.59 36.45
C LEU A 134 -3.67 -20.25 37.14
N ASP A 135 -4.58 -19.78 38.00
CA ASP A 135 -4.51 -18.49 38.73
C ASP A 135 -4.30 -17.26 37.84
N GLY A 136 -4.77 -17.34 36.58
CA GLY A 136 -4.67 -16.28 35.58
C GLY A 136 -3.42 -16.37 34.69
N ARG A 137 -2.51 -17.33 34.90
CA ARG A 137 -1.33 -17.54 34.03
C ARG A 137 -1.69 -18.06 32.64
N ALA A 138 -2.89 -18.61 32.46
CA ALA A 138 -3.43 -19.01 31.17
C ALA A 138 -4.86 -18.47 30.98
N THR A 139 -5.21 -18.12 29.74
CA THR A 139 -6.59 -17.84 29.33
C THR A 139 -6.91 -18.61 28.05
N VAL A 140 -8.17 -19.00 27.89
CA VAL A 140 -8.70 -19.56 26.64
C VAL A 140 -9.84 -18.69 26.16
N GLU A 141 -9.73 -18.23 24.93
CA GLU A 141 -10.76 -17.50 24.18
C GLU A 141 -11.43 -18.45 23.17
N ARG A 142 -12.74 -18.33 22.97
CA ARG A 142 -13.46 -19.05 21.92
C ARG A 142 -13.33 -18.30 20.60
N THR A 143 -12.69 -18.93 19.63
CA THR A 143 -12.45 -18.39 18.28
C THR A 143 -13.14 -19.25 17.21
N PRO A 144 -13.26 -18.75 15.96
CA PRO A 144 -13.64 -19.56 14.82
C PRO A 144 -12.70 -20.76 14.64
N ALA A 145 -13.22 -21.93 14.29
CA ALA A 145 -12.38 -23.05 13.86
C ALA A 145 -11.78 -22.73 12.49
N VAL A 146 -10.47 -22.92 12.34
CA VAL A 146 -9.73 -22.59 11.11
C VAL A 146 -9.17 -23.84 10.44
N VAL A 147 -9.23 -23.87 9.12
CA VAL A 147 -8.47 -24.77 8.22
C VAL A 147 -7.74 -23.94 7.17
N SER A 148 -6.77 -24.54 6.48
CA SER A 148 -6.10 -23.94 5.32
C SER A 148 -6.51 -24.68 4.03
N PRO A 149 -7.36 -24.08 3.16
CA PRO A 149 -7.78 -24.70 1.90
C PRO A 149 -6.69 -24.79 0.84
N ALA A 150 -5.74 -23.85 0.87
CA ALA A 150 -4.55 -23.82 0.03
C ALA A 150 -3.36 -23.35 0.88
N SER A 151 -2.27 -24.09 0.76
CA SER A 151 -0.96 -23.80 1.32
C SER A 151 0.10 -24.34 0.36
N GLY A 152 1.24 -23.67 0.24
CA GLY A 152 2.25 -24.00 -0.76
C GLY A 152 3.56 -23.25 -0.59
N PRO A 153 4.55 -23.49 -1.47
CA PRO A 153 5.81 -22.75 -1.46
C PRO A 153 5.70 -21.36 -2.12
N LEU A 154 4.48 -20.89 -2.40
CA LEU A 154 4.13 -19.74 -3.25
C LEU A 154 3.17 -18.82 -2.47
N ASP A 155 3.10 -17.54 -2.83
CA ASP A 155 2.23 -16.58 -2.12
C ASP A 155 0.79 -16.68 -2.63
N GLU A 156 -0.11 -17.24 -1.80
CA GLU A 156 -1.51 -17.52 -2.12
C GLU A 156 -2.44 -16.49 -1.47
N ASP A 157 -3.02 -15.59 -2.27
CA ASP A 157 -3.52 -14.29 -1.80
C ASP A 157 -4.72 -13.73 -2.63
N PHE A 158 -5.28 -12.59 -2.19
CA PHE A 158 -6.41 -11.89 -2.83
C PHE A 158 -7.62 -12.80 -3.17
N VAL A 159 -8.02 -13.63 -2.20
CA VAL A 159 -9.13 -14.56 -2.37
C VAL A 159 -10.49 -13.84 -2.49
N ALA A 160 -11.26 -14.25 -3.50
CA ALA A 160 -12.68 -13.93 -3.67
C ALA A 160 -13.50 -15.23 -3.71
N ALA A 161 -14.75 -15.20 -3.23
CA ALA A 161 -15.59 -16.39 -3.16
C ALA A 161 -17.08 -16.09 -3.37
N ALA A 162 -17.83 -17.07 -3.88
CA ALA A 162 -19.27 -17.03 -4.09
C ALA A 162 -19.93 -18.40 -3.88
N ALA A 163 -21.13 -18.43 -3.31
CA ALA A 163 -21.94 -19.64 -3.21
C ALA A 163 -22.52 -20.05 -4.57
N ASP A 164 -22.77 -21.35 -4.76
CA ASP A 164 -23.56 -21.87 -5.88
C ASP A 164 -24.98 -22.29 -5.46
N ALA A 165 -25.84 -22.50 -6.46
CA ALA A 165 -27.24 -22.88 -6.26
C ALA A 165 -27.44 -24.34 -5.78
N GLN A 166 -26.35 -25.10 -5.66
CA GLN A 166 -26.33 -26.47 -5.13
C GLN A 166 -25.81 -26.51 -3.68
N GLY A 167 -25.46 -25.35 -3.11
CA GLY A 167 -25.00 -25.19 -1.73
C GLY A 167 -23.48 -25.33 -1.55
N GLY A 168 -22.70 -25.41 -2.61
CA GLY A 168 -21.23 -25.32 -2.56
C GLY A 168 -20.72 -23.88 -2.54
N VAL A 169 -19.40 -23.71 -2.42
CA VAL A 169 -18.73 -22.39 -2.51
C VAL A 169 -17.53 -22.47 -3.45
N TRP A 170 -17.50 -21.59 -4.44
CA TRP A 170 -16.37 -21.40 -5.34
C TRP A 170 -15.47 -20.30 -4.81
N ALA A 171 -14.16 -20.50 -4.85
CA ALA A 171 -13.18 -19.48 -4.46
C ALA A 171 -12.07 -19.37 -5.50
N ALA A 172 -11.78 -18.15 -5.94
CA ALA A 172 -10.69 -17.80 -6.84
C ALA A 172 -9.66 -16.96 -6.10
N TYR A 173 -8.37 -17.19 -6.36
CA TYR A 173 -7.27 -16.52 -5.67
C TYR A 173 -6.07 -16.33 -6.59
N VAL A 174 -5.20 -15.38 -6.25
CA VAL A 174 -3.90 -15.16 -6.89
C VAL A 174 -2.87 -16.08 -6.23
N GLU A 175 -1.99 -16.66 -7.04
CA GLU A 175 -0.84 -17.43 -6.60
C GLU A 175 0.40 -16.83 -7.27
N TYR A 176 1.30 -16.22 -6.49
CA TYR A 176 2.53 -15.60 -7.01
C TYR A 176 3.73 -16.53 -6.94
N ALA A 177 4.42 -16.68 -8.08
CA ALA A 177 5.67 -17.39 -8.20
C ALA A 177 6.87 -16.42 -8.17
N PRO A 178 7.84 -16.58 -7.23
CA PRO A 178 9.09 -15.83 -7.27
C PRO A 178 9.96 -16.28 -8.43
N GLY A 179 10.63 -15.31 -9.07
CA GLY A 179 11.48 -15.57 -10.25
C GLY A 179 12.86 -16.10 -9.90
N ALA A 180 13.72 -16.23 -10.92
CA ALA A 180 15.11 -16.67 -10.75
C ALA A 180 15.84 -15.92 -9.62
N ALA A 181 16.51 -16.66 -8.73
CA ALA A 181 17.13 -16.11 -7.52
C ALA A 181 18.29 -15.14 -7.82
N VAL A 182 18.53 -14.21 -6.89
CA VAL A 182 19.63 -13.24 -6.98
C VAL A 182 20.97 -13.91 -6.67
N ASP A 183 21.92 -13.84 -7.61
CA ASP A 183 23.33 -14.16 -7.35
C ASP A 183 23.99 -13.02 -6.57
N GLU A 184 23.81 -13.02 -5.25
CA GLU A 184 24.43 -12.03 -4.36
C GLU A 184 25.95 -11.93 -4.59
N ALA A 185 26.63 -13.06 -4.76
CA ALA A 185 28.08 -13.12 -4.93
C ALA A 185 28.54 -12.41 -6.23
N ALA A 186 27.73 -12.44 -7.29
CA ALA A 186 27.94 -11.64 -8.49
C ALA A 186 27.62 -10.14 -8.27
N THR A 187 26.53 -9.79 -7.57
CA THR A 187 26.21 -8.39 -7.28
C THR A 187 27.25 -7.71 -6.38
N HIS A 188 27.86 -8.45 -5.46
CA HIS A 188 28.98 -8.02 -4.62
C HIS A 188 30.29 -7.85 -5.43
N GLN A 189 30.32 -8.26 -6.70
CA GLN A 189 31.44 -8.14 -7.64
C GLN A 189 31.10 -7.22 -8.84
N GLY A 190 30.03 -6.42 -8.74
CA GLY A 190 29.65 -5.46 -9.79
C GLY A 190 28.95 -6.05 -11.01
N ARG A 191 28.33 -7.25 -10.88
CA ARG A 191 27.54 -7.89 -11.94
C ARG A 191 26.09 -7.99 -11.50
N TYR A 192 25.18 -7.32 -12.21
CA TYR A 192 23.82 -7.06 -11.73
C TYR A 192 22.70 -7.76 -12.52
N ASP A 193 23.04 -8.58 -13.53
CA ASP A 193 22.09 -9.21 -14.46
C ASP A 193 21.03 -10.12 -13.79
N SER A 194 21.30 -10.59 -12.57
CA SER A 194 20.42 -11.39 -11.70
C SER A 194 19.44 -10.56 -10.87
N LEU A 195 19.62 -9.24 -10.81
CA LEU A 195 18.67 -8.30 -10.20
C LEU A 195 17.52 -7.94 -11.14
N VAL A 196 17.65 -8.16 -12.45
CA VAL A 196 16.48 -8.13 -13.36
C VAL A 196 15.67 -9.40 -13.12
N ALA A 197 14.48 -9.25 -12.52
CA ALA A 197 13.56 -10.34 -12.24
C ALA A 197 13.10 -11.02 -13.55
N LYS A 198 13.10 -12.35 -13.55
CA LYS A 198 12.82 -13.20 -14.73
C LYS A 198 12.10 -14.47 -14.28
N GLY A 199 10.98 -14.78 -14.94
CA GLY A 199 10.15 -15.95 -14.60
C GLY A 199 9.36 -15.82 -13.29
N ASN A 200 9.36 -14.64 -12.67
CA ASN A 200 8.39 -14.28 -11.64
C ASN A 200 7.03 -13.97 -12.28
N GLY A 201 5.98 -13.98 -11.47
CA GLY A 201 4.66 -13.49 -11.83
C GLY A 201 3.54 -14.31 -11.23
N ASP A 202 2.32 -13.92 -11.53
CA ASP A 202 1.12 -14.49 -10.94
C ASP A 202 0.52 -15.63 -11.79
N ARG A 203 -0.38 -16.38 -11.18
CA ARG A 203 -1.52 -17.02 -11.84
C ARG A 203 -2.77 -16.93 -10.97
N ILE A 204 -3.95 -17.11 -11.57
CA ILE A 204 -5.20 -17.25 -10.83
C ILE A 204 -5.57 -18.74 -10.75
N ARG A 205 -5.93 -19.19 -9.55
CA ARG A 205 -6.37 -20.56 -9.25
C ARG A 205 -7.86 -20.54 -8.88
N LEU A 206 -8.56 -21.65 -9.12
CA LEU A 206 -9.95 -21.88 -8.71
C LEU A 206 -10.03 -23.14 -7.85
N MET A 207 -10.82 -23.06 -6.77
CA MET A 207 -11.16 -24.19 -5.90
C MET A 207 -12.66 -24.20 -5.57
N HIS A 208 -13.18 -25.36 -5.18
CA HIS A 208 -14.59 -25.58 -4.83
C HIS A 208 -14.73 -26.32 -3.50
N LEU A 209 -15.54 -25.78 -2.60
CA LEU A 209 -16.04 -26.45 -1.40
C LEU A 209 -17.32 -27.21 -1.76
N SER A 210 -17.23 -28.55 -1.80
CA SER A 210 -18.39 -29.41 -1.98
C SER A 210 -18.26 -30.74 -1.24
N GLY A 211 -19.39 -31.23 -0.72
CA GLY A 211 -19.43 -32.43 0.12
C GLY A 211 -18.62 -32.32 1.42
N GLY A 212 -18.49 -31.10 1.97
CA GLY A 212 -17.74 -30.84 3.21
C GLY A 212 -16.22 -30.78 3.07
N ALA A 213 -15.67 -30.67 1.84
CA ALA A 213 -14.24 -30.49 1.61
C ALA A 213 -13.95 -29.54 0.45
N TRP A 214 -12.90 -28.73 0.59
CA TRP A 214 -12.28 -27.96 -0.48
C TRP A 214 -11.54 -28.88 -1.44
N ARG A 215 -11.56 -28.56 -2.73
CA ARG A 215 -10.85 -29.26 -3.80
C ARG A 215 -10.32 -28.24 -4.83
N PRO A 216 -9.11 -28.40 -5.37
CA PRO A 216 -8.69 -27.62 -6.52
C PRO A 216 -9.55 -27.95 -7.74
N VAL A 217 -9.75 -26.95 -8.59
CA VAL A 217 -10.45 -27.07 -9.89
C VAL A 217 -9.48 -26.86 -11.05
N GLY A 218 -8.48 -26.00 -10.87
CA GLY A 218 -7.37 -25.80 -11.81
C GLY A 218 -6.91 -24.35 -11.91
N ALA A 219 -6.04 -24.08 -12.88
CA ALA A 219 -5.55 -22.74 -13.18
C ALA A 219 -6.52 -22.01 -14.14
N VAL A 220 -6.96 -20.82 -13.72
CA VAL A 220 -7.81 -19.90 -14.50
C VAL A 220 -6.96 -19.15 -15.53
N THR A 221 -5.71 -18.83 -15.20
CA THR A 221 -4.71 -18.27 -16.13
C THR A 221 -3.50 -19.21 -16.23
N ASP A 222 -2.64 -18.97 -17.22
CA ASP A 222 -1.28 -19.52 -17.22
C ASP A 222 -0.44 -18.91 -16.08
N ALA A 223 0.79 -19.41 -15.88
CA ALA A 223 1.76 -18.87 -14.93
C ALA A 223 2.63 -17.75 -15.53
N GLY A 224 3.18 -16.88 -14.66
CA GLY A 224 4.02 -15.76 -15.08
C GLY A 224 3.23 -14.64 -15.76
N ARG A 225 1.95 -14.47 -15.37
CA ARG A 225 1.09 -13.36 -15.81
C ARG A 225 1.23 -12.18 -14.84
N ASP A 226 0.62 -11.06 -15.18
CA ASP A 226 0.55 -9.88 -14.34
C ASP A 226 -0.90 -9.56 -14.02
N VAL A 227 -1.42 -10.11 -12.93
CA VAL A 227 -2.86 -10.06 -12.61
C VAL A 227 -3.12 -9.34 -11.29
N GLN A 228 -4.23 -8.61 -11.25
CA GLN A 228 -4.70 -7.92 -10.06
C GLN A 228 -6.12 -8.40 -9.69
N ARG A 229 -6.24 -8.88 -8.44
CA ARG A 229 -7.48 -9.17 -7.68
C ARG A 229 -8.61 -9.84 -8.49
N PRO A 230 -8.75 -11.19 -8.45
CA PRO A 230 -9.89 -11.86 -9.04
C PRO A 230 -11.19 -11.56 -8.28
N THR A 231 -12.31 -11.71 -8.98
CA THR A 231 -13.64 -11.90 -8.40
C THR A 231 -14.30 -13.13 -9.04
N VAL A 232 -15.27 -13.74 -8.36
CA VAL A 232 -15.93 -14.97 -8.82
C VAL A 232 -17.44 -14.89 -8.56
N VAL A 233 -18.24 -15.38 -9.51
CA VAL A 233 -19.69 -15.46 -9.39
C VAL A 233 -20.21 -16.75 -10.07
N ALA A 234 -21.07 -17.49 -9.37
CA ALA A 234 -21.67 -18.72 -9.87
C ALA A 234 -23.14 -18.51 -10.24
N VAL A 235 -23.56 -18.86 -11.45
CA VAL A 235 -24.94 -18.72 -11.94
C VAL A 235 -25.38 -20.01 -12.64
N GLY A 236 -26.28 -20.75 -11.99
CA GLY A 236 -26.83 -22.01 -12.50
C GLY A 236 -25.80 -23.14 -12.51
N ALA A 237 -25.02 -23.22 -13.60
CA ALA A 237 -23.88 -24.12 -13.77
C ALA A 237 -22.60 -23.39 -14.26
N ASP A 238 -22.69 -22.08 -14.51
CA ASP A 238 -21.60 -21.27 -15.01
C ASP A 238 -20.90 -20.58 -13.84
N VAL A 239 -19.61 -20.84 -13.67
CA VAL A 239 -18.77 -20.14 -12.69
C VAL A 239 -17.86 -19.19 -13.45
N TRP A 240 -18.12 -17.90 -13.33
CA TRP A 240 -17.31 -16.86 -13.97
C TRP A 240 -16.26 -16.38 -12.99
N VAL A 241 -14.98 -16.49 -13.37
CA VAL A 241 -13.89 -15.78 -12.71
C VAL A 241 -13.53 -14.59 -13.60
N VAL A 242 -13.41 -13.40 -13.00
CA VAL A 242 -13.06 -12.14 -13.67
C VAL A 242 -11.89 -11.49 -12.93
N TRP A 243 -10.94 -10.91 -13.65
CA TRP A 243 -9.73 -10.29 -13.07
C TRP A 243 -9.24 -9.13 -13.94
N SER A 244 -8.35 -8.30 -13.40
CA SER A 244 -7.60 -7.31 -14.19
C SER A 244 -6.24 -7.88 -14.55
N GLU A 245 -5.76 -7.67 -15.78
CA GLU A 245 -4.47 -8.18 -16.26
C GLU A 245 -3.74 -7.16 -17.14
N GLN A 246 -2.42 -7.01 -16.95
CA GLN A 246 -1.60 -6.14 -17.79
C GLN A 246 -1.18 -6.86 -19.09
N VAL A 247 -1.51 -6.26 -20.23
CA VAL A 247 -1.05 -6.69 -21.56
C VAL A 247 -0.66 -5.47 -22.38
N ASP A 248 0.56 -5.47 -22.93
CA ASP A 248 1.12 -4.37 -23.74
C ASP A 248 0.97 -2.98 -23.08
N GLU A 249 1.34 -2.89 -21.79
CA GLU A 249 1.23 -1.73 -20.88
C GLU A 249 -0.21 -1.27 -20.52
N ASN A 250 -1.26 -1.87 -21.10
CA ASN A 250 -2.67 -1.59 -20.77
C ASN A 250 -3.19 -2.59 -19.71
N TRP A 251 -4.08 -2.15 -18.81
CA TRP A 251 -4.73 -3.03 -17.82
C TRP A 251 -6.21 -3.18 -18.16
N ASP A 252 -6.61 -4.36 -18.62
CA ASP A 252 -8.00 -4.66 -19.00
C ASP A 252 -8.62 -5.69 -18.07
N LEU A 253 -9.96 -5.73 -18.04
CA LEU A 253 -10.66 -6.88 -17.46
C LEU A 253 -10.64 -8.08 -18.40
N TYR A 254 -10.35 -9.25 -17.84
CA TYR A 254 -10.47 -10.54 -18.48
C TYR A 254 -11.39 -11.45 -17.67
N ALA A 255 -12.06 -12.38 -18.34
CA ALA A 255 -12.94 -13.35 -17.72
C ALA A 255 -12.78 -14.75 -18.31
N ARG A 256 -13.05 -15.77 -17.50
CA ARG A 256 -13.08 -17.18 -17.93
C ARG A 256 -14.23 -17.89 -17.24
N ARG A 257 -15.13 -18.46 -18.04
CA ARG A 257 -16.22 -19.32 -17.58
C ARG A 257 -15.69 -20.73 -17.34
N TYR A 258 -15.99 -21.29 -16.18
CA TYR A 258 -15.92 -22.72 -15.90
C TYR A 258 -17.33 -23.30 -15.95
N ASP A 259 -17.50 -24.37 -16.73
CA ASP A 259 -18.76 -25.09 -16.91
C ASP A 259 -18.81 -26.26 -15.91
N ALA A 260 -19.57 -26.09 -14.82
CA ALA A 260 -19.61 -27.07 -13.72
C ALA A 260 -20.32 -28.39 -14.10
N GLN A 261 -21.06 -28.44 -15.22
CA GLN A 261 -21.65 -29.68 -15.75
C GLN A 261 -20.66 -30.45 -16.64
N ARG A 262 -19.78 -29.75 -17.36
CA ARG A 262 -18.74 -30.36 -18.21
C ARG A 262 -17.41 -30.56 -17.48
N ALA A 263 -17.26 -29.96 -16.30
CA ALA A 263 -16.02 -29.86 -15.53
C ALA A 263 -14.84 -29.27 -16.35
N SER A 264 -15.11 -28.20 -17.10
CA SER A 264 -14.17 -27.63 -18.07
C SER A 264 -14.20 -26.10 -18.12
N PHE A 265 -13.04 -25.47 -18.22
CA PHE A 265 -12.94 -24.05 -18.57
C PHE A 265 -13.14 -23.80 -20.08
N ASP A 266 -13.82 -22.71 -20.41
CA ASP A 266 -13.77 -22.11 -21.75
C ASP A 266 -12.40 -21.42 -22.00
N ARG A 267 -12.22 -20.86 -23.20
CA ARG A 267 -11.15 -19.90 -23.48
C ARG A 267 -11.40 -18.60 -22.70
N ALA A 268 -10.35 -17.99 -22.16
CA ALA A 268 -10.42 -16.64 -21.58
C ALA A 268 -10.87 -15.60 -22.62
N GLN A 269 -11.62 -14.60 -22.14
CA GLN A 269 -12.24 -13.51 -22.90
C GLN A 269 -11.71 -12.19 -22.33
N ARG A 270 -11.36 -11.23 -23.20
CA ARG A 270 -11.08 -9.83 -22.80
C ARG A 270 -12.42 -9.10 -22.78
N LEU A 271 -12.77 -8.49 -21.65
CA LEU A 271 -14.05 -7.81 -21.42
C LEU A 271 -14.00 -6.31 -21.71
N THR A 272 -12.84 -5.68 -21.53
CA THR A 272 -12.62 -4.25 -21.84
C THR A 272 -11.40 -4.06 -22.72
N ASP A 273 -11.35 -2.95 -23.46
CA ASP A 273 -10.22 -2.60 -24.34
C ASP A 273 -9.88 -1.11 -24.33
N ALA A 274 -10.34 -0.38 -23.31
CA ALA A 274 -10.16 1.05 -23.18
C ALA A 274 -8.71 1.41 -22.76
N PRO A 275 -8.11 2.49 -23.30
CA PRO A 275 -6.78 2.92 -22.90
C PRO A 275 -6.70 3.35 -21.43
N GLY A 276 -5.80 2.72 -20.68
CA GLY A 276 -5.57 2.98 -19.25
C GLY A 276 -5.74 1.72 -18.41
N THR A 277 -6.53 1.84 -17.33
CA THR A 277 -6.66 0.80 -16.31
C THR A 277 -8.12 0.53 -15.97
N ASP A 278 -8.58 -0.70 -16.18
CA ASP A 278 -9.80 -1.28 -15.63
C ASP A 278 -9.44 -2.33 -14.55
N PHE A 279 -9.75 -2.06 -13.29
CA PHE A 279 -9.31 -2.86 -12.14
C PHE A 279 -10.27 -2.84 -10.95
N ASN A 280 -9.88 -3.53 -9.86
CA ASN A 280 -10.74 -3.83 -8.70
C ASN A 280 -12.13 -4.38 -9.12
N PRO A 281 -12.20 -5.44 -9.95
CA PRO A 281 -13.48 -6.01 -10.36
C PRO A 281 -14.19 -6.69 -9.19
N VAL A 282 -15.51 -6.51 -9.11
CA VAL A 282 -16.40 -7.14 -8.13
C VAL A 282 -17.65 -7.67 -8.84
N ALA A 283 -18.11 -8.88 -8.49
CA ALA A 283 -19.21 -9.53 -9.18
C ALA A 283 -20.32 -10.02 -8.24
N ALA A 284 -21.56 -9.98 -8.73
CA ALA A 284 -22.74 -10.54 -8.06
C ALA A 284 -23.78 -11.04 -9.09
N HIS A 285 -24.66 -11.95 -8.67
CA HIS A 285 -25.80 -12.37 -9.47
C HIS A 285 -27.10 -11.71 -8.99
N ASP A 286 -28.05 -11.44 -9.89
CA ASP A 286 -29.32 -10.80 -9.54
C ASP A 286 -30.45 -11.79 -9.15
N GLY A 287 -30.15 -13.09 -9.06
CA GLY A 287 -31.15 -14.13 -8.78
C GLY A 287 -32.18 -14.35 -9.90
N LYS A 288 -31.98 -13.78 -11.09
CA LYS A 288 -32.78 -14.00 -12.30
C LYS A 288 -31.97 -14.67 -13.42
N GLY A 289 -30.78 -15.18 -13.09
CA GLY A 289 -29.89 -15.84 -14.04
C GLY A 289 -28.92 -14.89 -14.76
N ARG A 290 -28.79 -13.63 -14.31
CA ARG A 290 -27.80 -12.68 -14.85
C ARG A 290 -26.67 -12.48 -13.83
N ALA A 291 -25.44 -12.64 -14.29
CA ALA A 291 -24.24 -12.24 -13.56
C ALA A 291 -23.83 -10.82 -13.97
N TRP A 292 -23.45 -10.01 -13.00
CA TRP A 292 -23.04 -8.62 -13.17
C TRP A 292 -21.63 -8.43 -12.61
N VAL A 293 -20.81 -7.64 -13.30
CA VAL A 293 -19.49 -7.20 -12.83
C VAL A 293 -19.44 -5.67 -12.80
N ALA A 294 -19.00 -5.10 -11.68
CA ALA A 294 -18.65 -3.70 -11.54
C ALA A 294 -17.15 -3.54 -11.32
N TRP A 295 -16.57 -2.41 -11.75
CA TRP A 295 -15.12 -2.16 -11.63
C TRP A 295 -14.79 -0.67 -11.65
N GLN A 296 -13.57 -0.33 -11.26
CA GLN A 296 -12.99 1.01 -11.33
C GLN A 296 -12.23 1.12 -12.67
N GLY A 297 -12.64 2.05 -13.54
CA GLY A 297 -12.13 2.16 -14.91
C GLY A 297 -11.66 3.57 -15.26
N TRP A 298 -10.42 3.69 -15.75
CA TRP A 298 -9.86 4.96 -16.19
C TRP A 298 -10.53 5.44 -17.48
N ARG A 299 -11.22 6.58 -17.45
CA ARG A 299 -11.93 7.18 -18.58
C ARG A 299 -11.75 8.69 -18.53
N ASN A 300 -11.56 9.33 -19.68
CA ASN A 300 -11.51 10.81 -19.83
C ASN A 300 -10.48 11.58 -18.95
N GLY A 301 -9.56 10.91 -18.24
CA GLY A 301 -8.61 11.53 -17.31
C GLY A 301 -8.95 11.38 -15.82
N GLN A 302 -9.92 10.53 -15.48
CA GLN A 302 -10.35 10.18 -14.14
C GLN A 302 -10.68 8.67 -14.04
N PHE A 303 -10.88 8.14 -12.83
CA PHE A 303 -11.53 6.86 -12.62
C PHE A 303 -13.05 7.03 -12.50
N ASP A 304 -13.81 6.25 -13.27
CA ASP A 304 -15.25 6.10 -13.15
C ASP A 304 -15.59 4.68 -12.64
N VAL A 305 -16.74 4.50 -11.97
CA VAL A 305 -17.26 3.17 -11.65
C VAL A 305 -18.20 2.70 -12.76
N LEU A 306 -17.86 1.56 -13.36
CA LEU A 306 -18.53 0.95 -14.50
C LEU A 306 -19.23 -0.36 -14.08
N LEU A 307 -20.25 -0.79 -14.84
CA LEU A 307 -21.02 -2.02 -14.63
C LEU A 307 -21.41 -2.66 -15.96
N ALA A 308 -21.23 -3.98 -16.09
CA ALA A 308 -21.67 -4.76 -17.25
C ALA A 308 -22.32 -6.09 -16.83
N GLN A 309 -23.15 -6.66 -17.71
CA GLN A 309 -23.65 -8.03 -17.55
C GLN A 309 -22.67 -9.00 -18.22
N LEU A 310 -22.19 -10.00 -17.48
CA LEU A 310 -21.28 -11.01 -18.03
C LEU A 310 -21.97 -11.85 -19.13
N GLY A 311 -21.24 -12.07 -20.23
CA GLY A 311 -21.74 -12.81 -21.40
C GLY A 311 -22.74 -12.04 -22.27
N ALA A 312 -22.99 -10.76 -22.01
CA ALA A 312 -23.80 -9.90 -22.87
C ALA A 312 -22.94 -9.07 -23.84
N ASP A 313 -23.43 -8.88 -25.06
CA ASP A 313 -22.84 -7.99 -26.08
C ASP A 313 -23.50 -6.60 -25.94
N ALA A 314 -23.01 -5.81 -24.98
CA ALA A 314 -23.55 -4.50 -24.61
C ALA A 314 -22.49 -3.59 -23.96
N GLU A 315 -22.57 -2.30 -24.26
CA GLU A 315 -21.69 -1.26 -23.68
C GLU A 315 -21.79 -1.19 -22.15
N PRO A 316 -20.66 -0.98 -21.43
CA PRO A 316 -20.66 -0.74 -19.99
C PRO A 316 -21.51 0.46 -19.56
N LEU A 317 -22.26 0.29 -18.47
CA LEU A 317 -22.99 1.37 -17.82
C LEU A 317 -22.08 2.12 -16.84
N GLN A 318 -21.99 3.45 -16.98
CA GLN A 318 -21.40 4.31 -15.94
C GLN A 318 -22.36 4.41 -14.74
N VAL A 319 -21.93 3.87 -13.61
CA VAL A 319 -22.69 3.81 -12.34
C VAL A 319 -22.45 5.07 -11.52
N SER A 320 -21.19 5.51 -11.42
CA SER A 320 -20.89 6.84 -10.92
C SER A 320 -21.18 7.90 -12.00
N SER A 321 -21.03 9.17 -11.66
CA SER A 321 -21.15 10.28 -12.62
C SER A 321 -20.45 11.54 -12.09
N SER A 322 -19.33 11.36 -11.38
CA SER A 322 -18.57 12.48 -10.81
C SER A 322 -17.67 13.13 -11.88
N PRO A 323 -17.23 14.38 -11.68
CA PRO A 323 -16.13 15.01 -12.42
C PRO A 323 -14.75 14.75 -11.76
N ARG A 324 -14.61 13.66 -10.99
CA ARG A 324 -13.44 13.29 -10.18
C ARG A 324 -13.21 11.79 -10.23
N ASN A 325 -12.26 11.29 -9.45
CA ASN A 325 -12.06 9.85 -9.33
C ASN A 325 -13.12 9.24 -8.39
N ASP A 326 -13.85 8.26 -8.91
CA ASP A 326 -14.68 7.31 -8.16
C ASP A 326 -13.88 6.01 -7.93
N TRP A 327 -13.93 5.45 -6.72
CA TRP A 327 -13.00 4.43 -6.24
C TRP A 327 -13.70 3.23 -5.59
N ASN A 328 -12.96 2.11 -5.52
CA ASN A 328 -13.25 0.94 -4.66
C ASN A 328 -14.71 0.47 -4.71
N PRO A 329 -15.20 0.04 -5.89
CA PRO A 329 -16.57 -0.43 -6.02
C PRO A 329 -16.82 -1.72 -5.24
N ALA A 330 -18.01 -1.82 -4.65
CA ALA A 330 -18.55 -3.04 -4.06
C ALA A 330 -19.95 -3.32 -4.65
N ILE A 331 -20.30 -4.59 -4.88
CA ILE A 331 -21.58 -4.99 -5.48
C ILE A 331 -22.26 -6.10 -4.66
N ALA A 332 -23.59 -6.01 -4.51
CA ALA A 332 -24.38 -7.03 -3.83
C ALA A 332 -25.82 -7.12 -4.37
N SER A 333 -26.49 -8.24 -4.08
CA SER A 333 -27.91 -8.48 -4.40
C SER A 333 -28.52 -9.45 -3.38
N ASN A 334 -29.82 -9.37 -3.16
CA ASN A 334 -30.61 -10.37 -2.44
C ASN A 334 -31.32 -11.36 -3.39
N GLY A 335 -31.09 -11.26 -4.70
CA GLY A 335 -31.73 -12.09 -5.72
C GLY A 335 -33.10 -11.60 -6.21
N ASP A 336 -33.52 -10.37 -5.92
CA ASP A 336 -34.82 -9.84 -6.36
C ASP A 336 -34.93 -9.55 -7.87
N GLY A 337 -33.79 -9.40 -8.56
CA GLY A 337 -33.67 -8.98 -9.96
C GLY A 337 -32.91 -7.67 -10.16
N SER A 338 -32.45 -7.06 -9.07
CA SER A 338 -31.58 -5.89 -9.03
C SER A 338 -30.19 -6.22 -8.48
N VAL A 339 -29.24 -5.31 -8.72
CA VAL A 339 -27.96 -5.23 -8.01
C VAL A 339 -27.82 -3.84 -7.39
N TRP A 340 -27.15 -3.76 -6.25
CA TRP A 340 -26.70 -2.50 -5.65
C TRP A 340 -25.19 -2.40 -5.78
N VAL A 341 -24.71 -1.25 -6.26
CA VAL A 341 -23.28 -0.92 -6.35
C VAL A 341 -23.00 0.25 -5.41
N ALA A 342 -22.01 0.11 -4.53
CA ALA A 342 -21.48 1.17 -3.68
C ALA A 342 -20.07 1.56 -4.13
N TRP A 343 -19.66 2.80 -3.88
CA TRP A 343 -18.31 3.32 -4.15
C TRP A 343 -18.02 4.55 -3.29
N ASP A 344 -16.76 4.99 -3.27
CA ASP A 344 -16.36 6.27 -2.66
C ASP A 344 -15.84 7.26 -3.73
N THR A 345 -16.03 8.57 -3.53
CA THR A 345 -15.79 9.61 -4.56
C THR A 345 -15.16 10.87 -3.99
N TYR A 346 -14.28 11.53 -4.75
CA TYR A 346 -13.62 12.78 -4.34
C TYR A 346 -14.27 14.06 -4.91
N ASP A 347 -15.50 13.98 -5.43
CA ASP A 347 -16.20 15.09 -6.12
C ASP A 347 -16.16 16.42 -5.35
N GLN A 348 -16.57 16.38 -4.08
CA GLN A 348 -16.75 17.58 -3.26
C GLN A 348 -15.44 18.10 -2.61
N GLY A 349 -14.28 17.46 -2.88
CA GLY A 349 -12.99 17.80 -2.27
C GLY A 349 -12.73 17.14 -0.91
N THR A 350 -13.65 16.29 -0.46
CA THR A 350 -13.42 15.22 0.50
C THR A 350 -13.91 13.89 -0.10
N TYR A 351 -13.69 12.77 0.59
CA TYR A 351 -14.26 11.49 0.18
C TYR A 351 -15.68 11.33 0.74
N ASP A 352 -16.65 11.16 -0.16
CA ASP A 352 -18.06 10.85 0.13
C ASP A 352 -18.37 9.38 -0.26
N VAL A 353 -19.36 8.73 0.38
CA VAL A 353 -19.80 7.36 0.03
C VAL A 353 -21.18 7.35 -0.63
N PHE A 354 -21.28 6.71 -1.80
CA PHE A 354 -22.52 6.59 -2.56
C PHE A 354 -22.93 5.13 -2.78
N VAL A 355 -24.25 4.93 -2.99
CA VAL A 355 -24.81 3.66 -3.45
C VAL A 355 -25.87 3.89 -4.53
N ARG A 356 -25.95 2.99 -5.51
CA ARG A 356 -26.90 3.07 -6.64
C ARG A 356 -27.46 1.68 -6.96
N ARG A 357 -28.78 1.58 -7.10
CA ARG A 357 -29.44 0.36 -7.56
C ARG A 357 -29.50 0.34 -9.08
N VAL A 358 -29.31 -0.85 -9.66
CA VAL A 358 -29.51 -1.12 -11.08
C VAL A 358 -30.49 -2.28 -11.23
N VAL A 359 -31.52 -2.07 -12.04
CA VAL A 359 -32.62 -3.02 -12.29
C VAL A 359 -32.67 -3.29 -13.80
N GLU A 360 -32.36 -4.53 -14.21
CA GLU A 360 -32.29 -4.92 -15.63
C GLU A 360 -31.37 -4.01 -16.49
N GLY A 361 -30.22 -3.61 -15.94
CA GLY A 361 -29.28 -2.70 -16.61
C GLY A 361 -29.72 -1.22 -16.62
N ARG A 362 -30.84 -0.87 -15.99
CA ARG A 362 -31.29 0.52 -15.82
C ARG A 362 -30.95 1.00 -14.41
N PRO A 363 -30.13 2.05 -14.24
CA PRO A 363 -29.83 2.57 -12.92
C PRO A 363 -30.94 3.50 -12.41
N ASP A 364 -31.20 3.45 -11.11
CA ASP A 364 -31.93 4.50 -10.40
C ASP A 364 -31.05 5.76 -10.23
N ALA A 365 -31.53 6.75 -9.47
CA ALA A 365 -30.66 7.83 -9.00
C ALA A 365 -29.62 7.30 -7.99
N PRO A 366 -28.40 7.86 -7.94
CA PRO A 366 -27.46 7.60 -6.85
C PRO A 366 -28.00 8.16 -5.52
N ILE A 367 -27.63 7.52 -4.42
CA ILE A 367 -28.01 7.90 -3.05
C ILE A 367 -26.72 8.10 -2.26
N ALA A 368 -26.52 9.29 -1.68
CA ALA A 368 -25.45 9.51 -0.72
C ALA A 368 -25.75 8.66 0.53
N VAL A 369 -24.78 7.84 0.92
CA VAL A 369 -24.79 7.05 2.16
C VAL A 369 -24.19 7.87 3.28
N ALA A 370 -23.05 8.51 2.98
CA ALA A 370 -22.41 9.55 3.76
C ALA A 370 -21.86 10.59 2.77
N SER A 371 -21.89 11.86 3.15
CA SER A 371 -21.32 12.97 2.38
C SER A 371 -21.09 14.19 3.28
N SER A 372 -20.33 14.01 4.37
CA SER A 372 -20.05 15.07 5.34
C SER A 372 -18.73 15.81 5.02
N ALA A 373 -18.13 16.46 6.03
CA ALA A 373 -16.80 17.05 5.92
C ALA A 373 -15.66 16.04 6.18
N ALA A 374 -15.99 14.85 6.69
CA ALA A 374 -15.08 13.76 7.00
C ALA A 374 -14.48 13.13 5.74
N PHE A 375 -13.50 12.24 5.93
CA PHE A 375 -13.08 11.25 4.94
C PHE A 375 -13.99 10.03 5.06
N GLU A 376 -14.75 9.69 4.03
CA GLU A 376 -15.72 8.59 4.06
C GLU A 376 -15.45 7.66 2.86
N ALA A 377 -14.89 6.47 3.09
CA ALA A 377 -14.30 5.68 1.99
C ALA A 377 -14.29 4.15 2.16
N ARG A 378 -13.82 3.42 1.13
CA ARG A 378 -13.64 1.95 1.12
C ARG A 378 -14.93 1.19 1.41
N ALA A 379 -16.00 1.58 0.71
CA ALA A 379 -17.33 1.05 0.93
C ALA A 379 -17.42 -0.47 0.69
N SER A 380 -18.16 -1.16 1.56
CA SER A 380 -18.56 -2.56 1.41
C SER A 380 -20.07 -2.68 1.58
N VAL A 381 -20.75 -3.24 0.57
CA VAL A 381 -22.22 -3.36 0.54
C VAL A 381 -22.68 -4.81 0.68
N ALA A 382 -23.74 -5.02 1.47
CA ALA A 382 -24.52 -6.25 1.54
C ALA A 382 -26.01 -5.91 1.46
N VAL A 383 -26.86 -6.81 0.97
CA VAL A 383 -28.32 -6.54 0.83
C VAL A 383 -29.10 -7.50 1.71
N ASP A 384 -29.98 -6.97 2.56
CA ASP A 384 -30.78 -7.80 3.45
C ASP A 384 -32.00 -8.45 2.77
N ALA A 385 -32.66 -9.36 3.48
CA ALA A 385 -33.83 -10.09 2.98
C ALA A 385 -35.05 -9.20 2.65
N LYS A 386 -35.03 -7.89 2.96
CA LYS A 386 -36.04 -6.91 2.55
C LYS A 386 -35.63 -6.10 1.31
N GLY A 387 -34.43 -6.33 0.76
CA GLY A 387 -33.90 -5.58 -0.39
C GLY A 387 -33.23 -4.26 -0.04
N ARG A 388 -32.90 -4.05 1.24
CA ARG A 388 -32.23 -2.83 1.73
C ARG A 388 -30.72 -3.04 1.67
N PRO A 389 -29.95 -2.16 0.99
CA PRO A 389 -28.50 -2.21 1.06
C PRO A 389 -28.05 -1.67 2.42
N TRP A 390 -27.18 -2.44 3.07
CA TRP A 390 -26.37 -2.02 4.19
C TRP A 390 -24.98 -1.74 3.64
N VAL A 391 -24.39 -0.62 4.01
CA VAL A 391 -23.08 -0.17 3.53
C VAL A 391 -22.23 0.12 4.76
N ALA A 392 -21.10 -0.58 4.87
CA ALA A 392 -20.04 -0.29 5.82
C ALA A 392 -18.93 0.50 5.11
N PHE A 393 -18.36 1.50 5.77
CA PHE A 393 -17.25 2.31 5.22
C PHE A 393 -16.31 2.77 6.33
N GLU A 394 -15.13 3.26 5.96
CA GLU A 394 -14.20 3.94 6.87
C GLU A 394 -14.55 5.42 7.00
N GLU A 395 -14.68 5.90 8.25
CA GLU A 395 -14.71 7.35 8.54
C GLU A 395 -13.32 7.80 9.04
N GLY A 396 -12.90 9.01 8.64
CA GLY A 396 -11.67 9.66 9.07
C GLY A 396 -11.82 11.19 9.15
N PRO A 397 -10.84 11.89 9.75
CA PRO A 397 -10.91 13.34 10.02
C PRO A 397 -11.07 14.23 8.77
N GLU A 398 -11.67 15.41 8.96
CA GLU A 398 -11.75 16.46 7.93
C GLU A 398 -10.37 16.83 7.35
N ASN A 399 -10.33 17.29 6.08
CA ASN A 399 -9.09 17.63 5.38
C ASN A 399 -8.03 16.49 5.40
N TRP A 400 -8.49 15.24 5.29
CA TRP A 400 -7.62 14.08 5.17
C TRP A 400 -6.57 14.25 4.06
N GLY A 401 -5.33 13.92 4.37
CA GLY A 401 -4.17 14.04 3.48
C GLY A 401 -3.73 15.48 3.19
N LYS A 402 -4.29 16.51 3.84
CA LYS A 402 -3.78 17.91 3.78
C LYS A 402 -2.71 18.17 4.86
N ASP A 403 -2.30 19.43 5.01
CA ASP A 403 -1.12 19.87 5.78
C ASP A 403 -0.98 19.21 7.16
N TYR A 404 -0.03 18.28 7.29
CA TYR A 404 0.27 17.60 8.55
C TYR A 404 1.77 17.33 8.73
N GLY A 405 2.26 17.47 9.96
CA GLY A 405 3.62 17.14 10.38
C GLY A 405 3.98 17.78 11.72
N ASP A 406 4.93 17.18 12.45
CA ASP A 406 5.26 17.46 13.86
C ASP A 406 5.53 18.94 14.20
N ARG A 407 5.98 19.73 13.22
CA ARG A 407 6.26 21.17 13.36
C ARG A 407 5.11 22.07 12.87
N TRP A 408 4.20 21.55 12.04
CA TRP A 408 3.09 22.30 11.41
C TRP A 408 1.83 22.32 12.29
N THR A 409 2.01 22.59 13.57
CA THR A 409 0.89 22.74 14.52
C THR A 409 0.04 23.96 14.20
N GLY A 410 -1.28 23.79 14.09
CA GLY A 410 -2.23 24.90 13.87
C GLY A 410 -2.76 25.05 12.44
N ARG A 411 -2.55 24.07 11.55
CA ARG A 411 -3.38 23.85 10.35
C ARG A 411 -4.17 22.56 10.54
N ASN A 412 -5.43 22.55 10.07
CA ASN A 412 -6.39 21.50 10.40
C ASN A 412 -6.35 20.34 9.38
N GLY A 413 -5.15 19.88 9.02
CA GLY A 413 -4.95 18.73 8.14
C GLY A 413 -4.78 17.43 8.93
N ALA A 414 -4.90 16.30 8.25
CA ALA A 414 -4.79 14.99 8.87
C ALA A 414 -3.94 13.99 8.04
N PRO A 415 -3.22 13.08 8.71
CA PRO A 415 -2.35 12.09 8.07
C PRO A 415 -3.15 10.92 7.48
N PHE A 416 -2.47 9.96 6.86
CA PHE A 416 -3.07 8.80 6.23
C PHE A 416 -3.92 7.95 7.19
N TYR A 417 -3.29 7.25 8.15
CA TYR A 417 -3.94 6.16 8.89
C TYR A 417 -4.09 6.38 10.41
N LEU A 418 -3.65 7.53 10.97
CA LEU A 418 -3.63 7.70 12.43
C LEU A 418 -5.00 7.68 13.09
N ASP A 419 -6.05 8.12 12.39
CA ASP A 419 -7.43 8.20 12.85
C ASP A 419 -8.39 7.67 11.76
N ARG A 420 -9.02 6.53 12.06
CA ARG A 420 -9.91 5.72 11.23
C ARG A 420 -10.91 4.93 12.08
N TYR A 421 -12.19 5.08 11.75
CA TYR A 421 -13.33 4.38 12.34
C TYR A 421 -14.05 3.57 11.26
N ILE A 422 -14.98 2.69 11.65
CA ILE A 422 -15.89 2.04 10.71
C ILE A 422 -17.32 2.35 11.12
N ASP A 423 -18.12 2.65 10.11
CA ASP A 423 -19.46 3.19 10.24
C ASP A 423 -20.41 2.38 9.34
N VAL A 424 -21.64 2.12 9.79
CA VAL A 424 -22.59 1.23 9.07
C VAL A 424 -23.95 1.90 8.90
N ARG A 425 -24.32 2.13 7.64
CA ARG A 425 -25.55 2.81 7.25
C ARG A 425 -26.44 1.92 6.38
N VAL A 426 -27.75 2.13 6.41
CA VAL A 426 -28.76 1.30 5.73
C VAL A 426 -29.72 2.18 4.93
N VAL A 427 -29.95 1.88 3.65
CA VAL A 427 -30.88 2.66 2.82
C VAL A 427 -32.27 2.02 2.78
N GLU A 428 -33.30 2.77 3.19
CA GLU A 428 -34.69 2.29 3.16
C GLU A 428 -35.64 3.35 2.57
N GLY A 429 -36.05 3.12 1.32
CA GLY A 429 -36.98 4.01 0.61
C GLY A 429 -36.38 5.38 0.26
N GLY A 430 -35.07 5.46 0.07
CA GLY A 430 -34.33 6.72 -0.18
C GLY A 430 -33.92 7.49 1.08
N ARG A 431 -34.29 7.00 2.27
CA ARG A 431 -33.79 7.50 3.55
C ARG A 431 -32.55 6.70 3.96
N VAL A 432 -31.61 7.34 4.65
CA VAL A 432 -30.45 6.68 5.24
C VAL A 432 -30.67 6.49 6.73
N LEU A 433 -30.35 5.30 7.22
CA LEU A 433 -30.51 4.86 8.60
C LEU A 433 -29.17 4.39 9.17
N GLU A 434 -29.05 4.31 10.50
CA GLU A 434 -27.91 3.76 11.25
C GLU A 434 -28.35 2.64 12.20
N THR A 435 -27.42 1.80 12.65
CA THR A 435 -27.64 0.88 13.77
C THR A 435 -27.77 1.65 15.09
N ALA A 436 -28.62 1.18 16.01
CA ALA A 436 -28.85 1.87 17.30
C ALA A 436 -27.59 2.03 18.15
N ASP A 437 -26.65 1.09 18.01
CA ASP A 437 -25.24 1.23 18.36
C ASP A 437 -24.48 1.75 17.13
N TYR A 438 -24.02 3.00 17.19
CA TYR A 438 -23.54 3.74 16.02
C TYR A 438 -22.03 3.61 15.75
N GLN A 439 -21.23 3.14 16.72
CA GLN A 439 -19.78 2.97 16.53
C GLN A 439 -19.45 1.49 16.30
N ALA A 440 -19.38 1.10 15.02
CA ALA A 440 -19.27 -0.30 14.63
C ALA A 440 -17.79 -0.77 14.55
N PRO A 441 -17.29 -1.67 15.43
CA PRO A 441 -17.93 -2.30 16.57
C PRO A 441 -17.44 -1.77 17.94
N LEU A 442 -18.15 -2.18 19.00
CA LEU A 442 -17.76 -1.98 20.40
C LEU A 442 -16.44 -2.69 20.77
N ILE A 443 -15.31 -1.98 20.58
CA ILE A 443 -14.01 -2.36 21.11
C ILE A 443 -13.98 -2.03 22.62
N GLU A 444 -14.47 -3.01 23.39
CA GLU A 444 -14.50 -3.01 24.86
C GLU A 444 -13.12 -3.16 25.52
N THR A 445 -12.06 -3.41 24.75
CA THR A 445 -10.73 -3.68 25.28
C THR A 445 -9.93 -2.38 25.49
N PHE A 446 -9.18 -2.36 26.60
CA PHE A 446 -8.11 -1.41 26.97
C PHE A 446 -8.51 -0.15 27.79
N ASP A 447 -7.95 -0.05 29.01
CA ASP A 447 -7.98 1.17 29.84
C ASP A 447 -7.35 2.39 29.15
N ASP A 448 -8.03 3.53 29.23
CA ASP A 448 -7.50 4.84 28.84
C ASP A 448 -6.46 5.33 29.87
N ASP A 449 -5.19 5.43 29.49
CA ASP A 449 -4.23 6.28 30.22
C ASP A 449 -4.34 7.72 29.65
N PRO A 450 -4.95 8.68 30.37
CA PRO A 450 -5.19 10.03 29.85
C PRO A 450 -3.91 10.85 29.61
N ARG A 451 -2.73 10.26 29.81
CA ARG A 451 -1.42 10.87 29.51
C ARG A 451 -0.83 10.38 28.18
N LYS A 452 -1.40 9.32 27.58
CA LYS A 452 -0.98 8.73 26.29
C LYS A 452 -2.16 8.06 25.57
N PRO A 453 -3.00 8.81 24.84
CA PRO A 453 -4.00 8.21 23.97
C PRO A 453 -3.32 7.48 22.80
N THR A 454 -3.32 6.15 22.86
CA THR A 454 -3.22 5.27 21.69
C THR A 454 -4.49 4.44 21.69
N ASP A 455 -5.62 5.09 21.37
CA ASP A 455 -6.90 4.41 21.28
C ASP A 455 -6.93 3.57 19.99
N LEU A 456 -6.98 2.24 20.13
CA LEU A 456 -7.06 1.32 19.00
C LEU A 456 -8.43 1.36 18.30
N ARG A 457 -9.44 2.03 18.88
CA ARG A 457 -10.71 2.35 18.19
C ARG A 457 -10.51 3.23 16.97
N HIS A 458 -9.43 4.01 16.92
CA HIS A 458 -9.17 4.97 15.85
C HIS A 458 -8.26 4.38 14.76
N ARG A 459 -8.05 3.05 14.72
CA ARG A 459 -7.19 2.36 13.73
C ARG A 459 -7.80 1.04 13.26
N ILE A 460 -9.06 1.13 12.84
CA ILE A 460 -9.81 0.06 12.17
C ILE A 460 -10.04 0.41 10.70
N SER A 461 -9.87 -0.56 9.79
CA SER A 461 -9.88 -0.33 8.34
C SER A 461 -10.23 -1.62 7.58
N MET A 462 -10.44 -1.53 6.28
CA MET A 462 -10.89 -2.61 5.38
C MET A 462 -12.20 -3.27 5.82
N PRO A 463 -13.30 -2.50 6.00
CA PRO A 463 -14.61 -3.04 6.34
C PRO A 463 -15.10 -4.02 5.26
N ARG A 464 -15.62 -5.17 5.68
CA ARG A 464 -16.26 -6.17 4.82
C ARG A 464 -17.57 -6.61 5.46
N LEU A 465 -18.69 -6.25 4.84
CA LEU A 465 -20.03 -6.55 5.35
C LEU A 465 -20.65 -7.75 4.63
N ALA A 466 -21.36 -8.61 5.37
CA ALA A 466 -22.15 -9.70 4.80
C ALA A 466 -23.36 -10.06 5.70
N PHE A 467 -24.25 -10.90 5.18
CA PHE A 467 -25.31 -11.55 5.95
C PHE A 467 -25.06 -13.05 6.06
N ASP A 468 -25.35 -13.64 7.23
CA ASP A 468 -25.42 -15.10 7.38
C ASP A 468 -26.78 -15.66 6.92
N PRO A 469 -26.95 -16.99 6.78
CA PRO A 469 -28.22 -17.61 6.40
C PRO A 469 -29.40 -17.36 7.35
N ALA A 470 -29.17 -16.85 8.56
CA ALA A 470 -30.22 -16.43 9.49
C ALA A 470 -30.63 -14.96 9.31
N GLY A 471 -29.91 -14.19 8.48
CA GLY A 471 -30.15 -12.77 8.25
C GLY A 471 -29.47 -11.85 9.25
N ARG A 472 -28.47 -12.33 10.00
CA ARG A 472 -27.63 -11.51 10.89
C ARG A 472 -26.61 -10.73 10.05
N ALA A 473 -26.45 -9.43 10.32
CA ALA A 473 -25.36 -8.65 9.74
C ALA A 473 -24.04 -9.00 10.44
N TRP A 474 -22.99 -9.26 9.65
CA TRP A 474 -21.62 -9.48 10.10
C TRP A 474 -20.69 -8.45 9.44
N LEU A 475 -19.84 -7.84 10.25
CA LEU A 475 -18.81 -6.90 9.84
C LEU A 475 -17.44 -7.51 10.15
N LEU A 476 -16.60 -7.69 9.13
CA LEU A 476 -15.17 -7.93 9.30
C LEU A 476 -14.40 -6.64 9.06
N TYR A 477 -13.26 -6.52 9.72
CA TYR A 477 -12.35 -5.39 9.63
C TYR A 477 -10.93 -5.82 10.02
N ARG A 478 -9.95 -4.95 9.79
CA ARG A 478 -8.55 -5.15 10.18
C ARG A 478 -8.08 -4.04 11.10
N ARG A 479 -7.22 -4.39 12.06
CA ARG A 479 -6.51 -3.45 12.94
C ARG A 479 -5.14 -3.99 13.34
N HIS A 480 -4.29 -3.11 13.85
CA HIS A 480 -2.98 -3.50 14.35
C HIS A 480 -3.12 -4.41 15.59
N THR A 481 -2.23 -5.39 15.70
CA THR A 481 -2.29 -6.42 16.76
C THR A 481 -1.81 -5.93 18.13
N GLU A 482 -0.80 -5.05 18.16
CA GLU A 482 -0.27 -4.42 19.39
C GLU A 482 -0.87 -3.03 19.64
N LYS A 483 -1.17 -2.69 20.91
CA LYS A 483 -1.48 -1.31 21.33
C LYS A 483 -0.38 -0.29 21.01
N SER A 484 0.86 -0.76 20.89
CA SER A 484 2.03 0.09 20.68
C SER A 484 2.25 0.47 19.22
N GLY A 485 1.46 -0.09 18.31
CA GLY A 485 1.66 0.03 16.87
C GLY A 485 2.91 -0.67 16.33
N LEU A 486 3.69 -1.39 17.16
CA LEU A 486 5.03 -1.84 16.76
C LEU A 486 5.03 -3.08 15.84
N GLY A 487 5.65 -2.89 14.68
CA GLY A 487 5.80 -3.88 13.61
C GLY A 487 4.74 -3.71 12.53
N GLU A 488 4.98 -4.30 11.36
CA GLU A 488 4.07 -4.23 10.22
C GLU A 488 3.02 -5.38 10.30
N ARG A 489 2.14 -5.37 11.31
CA ARG A 489 1.27 -6.52 11.69
C ARG A 489 -0.20 -6.18 12.00
N TRP A 490 -1.05 -6.32 10.99
CA TRP A 490 -2.51 -6.21 11.13
C TRP A 490 -3.16 -7.60 11.11
N ALA A 491 -4.27 -7.76 11.82
CA ALA A 491 -5.05 -9.00 11.86
C ALA A 491 -6.53 -8.73 11.54
N SER A 492 -7.26 -9.76 11.09
CA SER A 492 -8.70 -9.67 10.84
C SER A 492 -9.50 -9.97 12.11
N TYR A 493 -10.55 -9.19 12.31
CA TYR A 493 -11.53 -9.35 13.37
C TYR A 493 -12.94 -9.33 12.77
N ALA A 494 -13.89 -9.97 13.43
CA ALA A 494 -15.30 -9.95 13.09
C ALA A 494 -16.13 -9.41 14.26
N ALA A 495 -17.25 -8.78 13.94
CA ALA A 495 -18.35 -8.50 14.86
C ALA A 495 -19.68 -8.82 14.16
N HIS A 496 -20.73 -9.06 14.94
CA HIS A 496 -22.07 -9.28 14.41
C HIS A 496 -23.09 -8.36 15.08
N TYR A 497 -24.05 -7.85 14.32
CA TYR A 497 -25.16 -7.09 14.89
C TYR A 497 -26.20 -8.07 15.46
N ASP A 498 -26.53 -7.97 16.75
CA ASP A 498 -27.50 -8.88 17.37
C ASP A 498 -28.97 -8.48 17.10
N GLY A 499 -29.18 -7.23 16.71
CA GLY A 499 -30.47 -6.58 16.51
C GLY A 499 -30.57 -5.23 17.22
N ALA A 500 -29.76 -5.00 18.27
CA ALA A 500 -29.65 -3.75 19.00
C ALA A 500 -28.19 -3.24 19.06
N GLU A 501 -27.23 -4.11 19.36
CA GLU A 501 -25.81 -3.77 19.59
C GLU A 501 -24.88 -4.60 18.69
N TRP A 502 -23.68 -4.09 18.41
CA TRP A 502 -22.62 -4.90 17.80
C TRP A 502 -21.94 -5.79 18.86
N SER A 503 -21.65 -7.04 18.49
CA SER A 503 -20.87 -7.93 19.35
C SER A 503 -19.49 -7.36 19.63
N ARG A 504 -18.88 -7.83 20.72
CA ARG A 504 -17.42 -7.71 20.91
C ARG A 504 -16.67 -8.25 19.69
N GLU A 505 -15.45 -7.75 19.53
CA GLU A 505 -14.50 -8.26 18.56
C GLU A 505 -14.24 -9.77 18.72
N ILE A 506 -14.28 -10.49 17.60
CA ILE A 506 -13.97 -11.90 17.46
C ILE A 506 -12.72 -11.99 16.58
N PRO A 507 -11.53 -12.31 17.11
CA PRO A 507 -10.34 -12.41 16.28
C PRO A 507 -10.41 -13.63 15.36
N LEU A 508 -10.02 -13.46 14.09
CA LEU A 508 -9.84 -14.58 13.17
C LEU A 508 -8.45 -15.20 13.40
N PRO A 509 -8.34 -16.50 13.75
CA PRO A 509 -7.07 -17.21 13.81
C PRO A 509 -6.28 -17.11 12.52
N ARG A 510 -4.94 -17.11 12.60
CA ARG A 510 -4.04 -17.11 11.43
C ARG A 510 -4.39 -16.04 10.37
N SER A 511 -4.64 -14.79 10.79
CA SER A 511 -5.03 -13.68 9.90
C SER A 511 -4.03 -12.51 9.86
N ILE A 512 -2.82 -12.71 10.39
CA ILE A 512 -1.77 -11.67 10.46
C ILE A 512 -1.16 -11.46 9.07
N ASN A 513 -1.17 -10.22 8.59
CA ASN A 513 -0.66 -9.84 7.27
C ASN A 513 -0.46 -8.31 7.19
N LEU A 514 -0.28 -7.77 5.98
CA LEU A 514 -0.47 -6.36 5.61
C LEU A 514 -1.86 -5.81 6.01
N LEU A 515 -2.05 -4.50 5.95
CA LEU A 515 -3.34 -3.86 6.22
C LEU A 515 -4.34 -4.08 5.08
N ASP A 516 -3.95 -3.89 3.82
CA ASP A 516 -4.82 -4.10 2.64
C ASP A 516 -5.00 -5.59 2.30
N GLN A 517 -5.69 -6.29 3.20
CA GLN A 517 -6.26 -7.61 2.99
C GLN A 517 -7.77 -7.55 3.16
N ARG A 518 -8.52 -8.07 2.19
CA ARG A 518 -9.97 -7.86 2.07
C ARG A 518 -10.70 -9.22 2.05
N PRO A 519 -10.98 -9.86 3.21
CA PRO A 519 -11.57 -11.20 3.28
C PRO A 519 -12.81 -11.40 2.41
N ALA A 520 -12.93 -12.58 1.80
CA ALA A 520 -14.15 -13.01 1.13
C ALA A 520 -15.15 -13.56 2.15
N LEU A 521 -16.43 -13.26 1.96
CA LEU A 521 -17.51 -13.59 2.88
C LEU A 521 -18.68 -14.23 2.10
N VAL A 522 -19.07 -15.44 2.47
CA VAL A 522 -20.10 -16.22 1.77
C VAL A 522 -21.03 -16.91 2.77
N ALA A 523 -22.34 -16.73 2.62
CA ALA A 523 -23.34 -17.46 3.41
C ALA A 523 -23.35 -18.95 3.00
N HIS A 524 -23.00 -19.86 3.91
CA HIS A 524 -22.84 -21.30 3.61
C HIS A 524 -23.06 -22.16 4.87
N ASP A 525 -23.68 -23.34 4.70
CA ASP A 525 -23.92 -24.34 5.75
C ASP A 525 -24.49 -23.77 7.09
N GLY A 526 -25.48 -22.88 6.96
CA GLY A 526 -26.14 -22.23 8.10
C GLY A 526 -25.31 -21.18 8.85
N ALA A 527 -24.10 -20.87 8.40
CA ALA A 527 -23.18 -19.88 8.98
C ALA A 527 -22.66 -18.90 7.91
N LEU A 528 -21.84 -17.94 8.32
CA LEU A 528 -21.02 -17.16 7.39
C LEU A 528 -19.64 -17.80 7.28
N LEU A 529 -19.21 -18.10 6.06
CA LEU A 529 -17.89 -18.62 5.75
C LEU A 529 -16.97 -17.44 5.36
N ALA A 530 -15.86 -17.29 6.08
CA ALA A 530 -14.83 -16.30 5.79
C ALA A 530 -13.59 -16.98 5.18
N LEU A 531 -13.04 -16.40 4.10
CA LEU A 531 -11.75 -16.78 3.52
C LEU A 531 -10.79 -15.58 3.52
N TYR A 532 -9.52 -15.82 3.84
CA TYR A 532 -8.49 -14.79 4.01
C TYR A 532 -7.08 -15.39 3.89
N SER A 533 -6.07 -14.55 3.69
CA SER A 533 -4.64 -14.94 3.63
C SER A 533 -3.87 -14.55 4.90
N SER A 534 -2.74 -15.20 5.14
CA SER A 534 -1.77 -14.84 6.19
C SER A 534 -0.38 -15.33 5.81
N ASP A 535 0.64 -14.46 5.95
CA ASP A 535 2.03 -14.78 5.66
C ASP A 535 2.89 -15.13 6.89
N HIS A 536 2.22 -15.53 7.98
CA HIS A 536 2.81 -16.03 9.24
C HIS A 536 3.76 -15.08 9.97
N ARG A 537 3.89 -13.81 9.52
CA ARG A 537 4.78 -12.82 10.16
C ARG A 537 4.52 -12.74 11.68
N VAL A 538 5.58 -12.86 12.47
CA VAL A 538 5.50 -12.91 13.94
C VAL A 538 5.78 -11.55 14.53
N SER A 539 6.74 -10.80 13.97
CA SER A 539 7.12 -9.47 14.45
C SER A 539 7.06 -8.37 13.38
N THR A 540 7.44 -8.67 12.13
CA THR A 540 7.65 -7.65 11.07
C THR A 540 7.58 -8.28 9.68
N VAL A 541 7.46 -7.50 8.60
CA VAL A 541 7.66 -8.00 7.21
C VAL A 541 9.03 -8.68 6.97
N ARG A 542 10.00 -8.58 7.89
CA ARG A 542 11.27 -9.32 7.82
C ARG A 542 11.14 -10.81 8.18
N ASP A 543 10.09 -11.21 8.90
CA ASP A 543 9.88 -12.59 9.38
C ASP A 543 8.62 -13.27 8.82
N ARG A 544 8.04 -12.72 7.74
CA ARG A 544 7.04 -13.42 6.91
C ARG A 544 7.62 -14.65 6.20
N THR A 545 6.73 -15.58 5.85
CA THR A 545 6.94 -16.64 4.85
C THR A 545 6.12 -16.31 3.59
N HIS A 546 5.75 -17.32 2.80
CA HIS A 546 4.63 -17.21 1.86
C HIS A 546 3.31 -16.96 2.60
N ASN A 547 2.35 -16.34 1.90
CA ASN A 547 0.93 -16.37 2.24
C ASN A 547 0.34 -17.77 2.01
N ASP A 548 -0.33 -18.34 3.02
CA ASP A 548 -1.32 -19.41 2.83
C ASP A 548 -2.73 -18.82 2.84
N LEU A 549 -3.69 -19.54 2.24
CA LEU A 549 -5.12 -19.28 2.45
C LEU A 549 -5.67 -20.01 3.67
N TYR A 550 -6.62 -19.37 4.34
CA TYR A 550 -7.36 -19.86 5.48
C TYR A 550 -8.86 -19.72 5.27
N ALA A 551 -9.63 -20.64 5.84
CA ALA A 551 -11.09 -20.59 5.89
C ALA A 551 -11.61 -20.88 7.30
N ALA A 552 -12.63 -20.14 7.72
CA ALA A 552 -13.26 -20.30 9.03
C ALA A 552 -14.77 -20.03 8.98
N TYR A 553 -15.54 -20.79 9.77
CA TYR A 553 -16.98 -20.53 9.98
C TYR A 553 -17.19 -19.53 11.12
N LEU A 554 -17.98 -18.50 10.83
CA LEU A 554 -18.48 -17.51 11.77
C LEU A 554 -19.95 -17.84 12.09
N ASP A 555 -20.19 -18.25 13.33
CA ASP A 555 -21.48 -18.70 13.82
C ASP A 555 -21.72 -18.11 15.23
N ALA A 556 -22.81 -17.36 15.37
CA ALA A 556 -23.18 -16.70 16.62
C ALA A 556 -23.89 -17.64 17.61
N GLY A 557 -24.33 -18.83 17.17
CA GLY A 557 -25.09 -19.79 17.98
C GLY A 557 -26.48 -19.32 18.43
N GLN A 558 -26.96 -18.20 17.89
CA GLN A 558 -28.21 -17.54 18.27
C GLN A 558 -29.06 -17.21 17.05
N ALA A 559 -30.38 -17.10 17.21
CA ALA A 559 -31.25 -16.54 16.18
C ALA A 559 -30.93 -15.05 15.95
N ALA A 560 -31.03 -14.59 14.70
CA ALA A 560 -30.93 -13.16 14.37
C ALA A 560 -32.22 -12.44 14.81
N ALA A 561 -32.11 -11.28 15.46
CA ALA A 561 -33.27 -10.44 15.77
C ALA A 561 -33.46 -9.35 14.69
N PRO A 562 -34.68 -8.78 14.55
CA PRO A 562 -34.90 -7.64 13.67
C PRO A 562 -34.06 -6.42 14.10
N PRO A 563 -33.38 -5.74 13.17
CA PRO A 563 -32.49 -4.63 13.49
C PRO A 563 -33.26 -3.37 13.90
N VAL A 564 -32.85 -2.75 15.01
CA VAL A 564 -33.27 -1.41 15.43
C VAL A 564 -32.44 -0.39 14.65
N LEU A 565 -33.12 0.45 13.86
CA LEU A 565 -32.50 1.44 12.99
C LEU A 565 -33.06 2.84 13.23
N THR A 566 -32.18 3.85 13.25
CA THR A 566 -32.52 5.27 13.45
C THR A 566 -32.26 6.05 12.16
N GLU A 567 -33.06 7.07 11.84
CA GLU A 567 -32.91 7.85 10.60
C GLU A 567 -31.89 9.00 10.77
N VAL A 568 -30.98 9.13 9.80
CA VAL A 568 -29.83 10.05 9.84
C VAL A 568 -29.71 10.89 8.56
N ARG A 569 -28.78 11.83 8.56
CA ARG A 569 -28.43 12.68 7.42
C ARG A 569 -27.05 12.25 6.88
N PRO A 570 -26.92 11.92 5.58
CA PRO A 570 -25.62 11.69 4.96
C PRO A 570 -24.67 12.88 5.12
N GLU A 571 -25.20 14.11 5.13
CA GLU A 571 -24.39 15.34 5.28
C GLU A 571 -23.94 15.63 6.73
N GLY A 572 -24.23 14.72 7.67
CA GLY A 572 -23.90 14.84 9.09
C GLY A 572 -24.37 16.17 9.72
N HIS A 573 -23.44 16.89 10.33
CA HIS A 573 -23.62 18.26 10.81
C HIS A 573 -23.02 19.32 9.88
N THR A 574 -22.05 18.94 9.05
CA THR A 574 -21.26 19.81 8.18
C THR A 574 -20.96 19.08 6.88
N ARG A 575 -21.36 19.66 5.74
CA ARG A 575 -21.16 19.10 4.39
C ARG A 575 -19.79 19.43 3.75
N ALA A 576 -19.04 20.36 4.32
CA ALA A 576 -17.80 20.83 3.73
C ALA A 576 -16.79 21.19 4.81
N ALA A 577 -15.62 20.54 4.76
CA ALA A 577 -14.46 20.95 5.52
C ALA A 577 -14.04 22.37 5.10
N MET A 578 -13.51 23.17 6.03
CA MET A 578 -12.90 24.44 5.66
C MET A 578 -11.55 24.15 4.98
N PRO A 579 -11.36 24.48 3.69
CA PRO A 579 -10.17 24.09 2.95
C PRO A 579 -8.95 24.86 3.46
N ILE A 580 -7.86 24.13 3.75
CA ILE A 580 -6.61 24.71 4.25
C ILE A 580 -6.00 25.69 3.23
N HIS A 581 -6.13 25.39 1.94
CA HIS A 581 -5.65 26.21 0.83
C HIS A 581 -6.78 26.56 -0.15
N PRO A 582 -7.59 27.61 0.12
CA PRO A 582 -8.77 27.93 -0.69
C PRO A 582 -8.52 28.21 -2.18
N ASN A 583 -7.27 28.51 -2.57
CA ASN A 583 -6.86 28.81 -3.95
C ASN A 583 -6.13 27.65 -4.65
N GLU A 584 -5.89 26.52 -3.96
CA GLU A 584 -4.91 25.52 -4.40
C GLU A 584 -5.13 25.00 -5.82
N ALA A 585 -6.36 24.72 -6.23
CA ALA A 585 -6.65 24.27 -7.60
C ALA A 585 -6.18 25.29 -8.66
N ALA A 586 -6.23 26.58 -8.36
CA ALA A 586 -5.72 27.65 -9.22
C ALA A 586 -4.19 27.81 -9.11
N ASP A 587 -3.59 27.60 -7.93
CA ASP A 587 -2.14 27.59 -7.75
C ASP A 587 -1.47 26.42 -8.51
N ILE A 588 -2.03 25.22 -8.41
CA ILE A 588 -1.60 24.03 -9.16
C ILE A 588 -1.78 24.24 -10.67
N ALA A 589 -2.92 24.79 -11.10
CA ALA A 589 -3.13 25.13 -12.51
C ALA A 589 -2.11 26.18 -12.99
N ARG A 590 -1.75 27.17 -12.16
CA ARG A 590 -0.70 28.16 -12.47
C ARG A 590 0.66 27.51 -12.65
N VAL A 591 1.03 26.54 -11.80
CA VAL A 591 2.26 25.72 -11.93
C VAL A 591 2.23 24.90 -13.23
N ARG A 592 1.19 24.08 -13.43
CA ARG A 592 1.01 23.20 -14.61
C ARG A 592 0.96 23.97 -15.93
N ALA A 593 0.58 25.26 -15.91
CA ALA A 593 0.61 26.15 -17.07
C ALA A 593 1.99 26.76 -17.38
N GLN A 594 2.94 26.83 -16.43
CA GLN A 594 4.24 27.45 -16.69
C GLN A 594 5.08 26.63 -17.69
N ARG A 595 5.79 27.34 -18.58
CA ARG A 595 6.79 26.76 -19.48
C ARG A 595 8.07 27.58 -19.42
N VAL A 596 9.21 26.91 -19.30
CA VAL A 596 10.53 27.52 -19.47
C VAL A 596 11.02 27.19 -20.87
N ILE A 597 11.21 28.22 -21.71
CA ILE A 597 11.86 28.10 -23.01
C ILE A 597 13.32 28.54 -22.84
N LEU A 598 14.27 27.66 -23.16
CA LEU A 598 15.70 27.86 -22.95
C LEU A 598 16.51 26.94 -23.88
N GLY A 599 17.59 27.44 -24.49
CA GLY A 599 18.48 26.63 -25.35
C GLY A 599 17.79 25.91 -26.54
N GLY A 600 16.64 26.42 -27.00
CA GLY A 600 15.79 25.77 -28.01
C GLY A 600 14.90 24.64 -27.51
N LYS A 601 14.96 24.30 -26.22
CA LYS A 601 14.09 23.33 -25.53
C LYS A 601 12.92 24.03 -24.84
N THR A 602 11.88 23.26 -24.52
CA THR A 602 10.74 23.71 -23.71
C THR A 602 10.56 22.74 -22.53
N TYR A 603 10.60 23.27 -21.32
CA TYR A 603 10.40 22.53 -20.07
C TYR A 603 9.04 22.85 -19.47
N ARG A 604 8.41 21.84 -18.84
CA ARG A 604 7.24 22.00 -17.96
C ARG A 604 7.61 21.68 -16.52
N TYR A 605 6.96 22.34 -15.57
CA TYR A 605 7.06 22.00 -14.16
C TYR A 605 6.22 20.75 -13.87
N VAL A 606 6.74 19.84 -13.06
CA VAL A 606 6.00 18.71 -12.47
C VAL A 606 6.28 18.61 -10.96
N ARG A 607 5.24 18.37 -10.17
CA ARG A 607 5.24 18.31 -8.69
C ARG A 607 5.02 16.88 -8.21
N GLY A 608 5.75 16.45 -7.19
CA GLY A 608 5.57 15.13 -6.57
C GLY A 608 6.32 14.94 -5.25
N GLU A 609 6.31 13.72 -4.74
CA GLU A 609 7.09 13.28 -3.56
C GLU A 609 8.03 12.12 -3.94
N PHE A 610 9.29 12.20 -3.50
CA PHE A 610 10.36 11.22 -3.79
C PHE A 610 10.39 10.06 -2.75
N HIS A 611 9.85 10.30 -1.56
CA HIS A 611 9.95 9.41 -0.40
C HIS A 611 8.60 9.36 0.33
N ARG A 612 8.03 8.15 0.45
CA ARG A 612 6.73 7.89 1.06
C ARG A 612 6.65 6.46 1.59
N HIS A 613 6.67 6.26 2.91
CA HIS A 613 6.41 4.92 3.49
C HIS A 613 4.93 4.49 3.43
N THR A 614 4.72 3.17 3.47
CA THR A 614 3.40 2.50 3.49
C THR A 614 3.35 1.40 4.55
N GLU A 615 2.21 0.73 4.68
CA GLU A 615 2.00 -0.53 5.41
C GLU A 615 3.10 -1.60 5.23
N ILE A 616 3.87 -1.55 4.13
CA ILE A 616 4.96 -2.49 3.83
C ILE A 616 6.17 -2.25 4.74
N SER A 617 6.45 -1.02 5.17
CA SER A 617 7.61 -0.73 6.03
C SER A 617 7.41 0.41 7.03
N SER A 618 6.17 0.62 7.47
CA SER A 618 5.67 1.80 8.20
C SER A 618 6.35 2.13 9.54
N HIS A 619 7.26 1.30 10.05
CA HIS A 619 7.84 1.29 11.42
C HIS A 619 6.85 1.12 12.58
N ARG A 620 5.64 1.67 12.44
CA ARG A 620 4.52 1.66 13.37
C ARG A 620 3.20 1.55 12.60
N ASP A 621 2.08 1.49 13.31
CA ASP A 621 0.71 1.65 12.80
C ASP A 621 0.38 3.09 12.33
N TRP A 622 1.32 3.73 11.62
CA TRP A 622 1.32 5.17 11.33
C TRP A 622 1.09 5.51 9.86
N ASP A 623 1.62 4.68 8.96
CA ASP A 623 1.51 4.84 7.52
C ASP A 623 0.40 3.93 6.97
N GLY A 624 -0.29 4.38 5.93
CA GLY A 624 -1.50 3.74 5.42
C GLY A 624 -1.27 2.66 4.35
N PRO A 625 -2.36 2.10 3.79
CA PRO A 625 -2.31 1.14 2.69
C PRO A 625 -1.52 1.64 1.48
N LEU A 626 -0.88 0.73 0.73
CA LEU A 626 -0.13 1.06 -0.48
C LEU A 626 -1.01 1.76 -1.53
N GLU A 627 -2.29 1.36 -1.66
CA GLU A 627 -3.29 1.99 -2.55
C GLU A 627 -3.60 3.44 -2.15
N GLU A 628 -3.43 3.80 -0.86
CA GLU A 628 -3.73 5.13 -0.32
C GLU A 628 -2.72 6.20 -0.77
N VAL A 629 -1.49 5.80 -1.09
CA VAL A 629 -0.45 6.70 -1.65
C VAL A 629 -0.88 7.29 -2.99
N PHE A 630 -1.37 6.43 -3.89
CA PHE A 630 -1.77 6.84 -5.24
C PHE A 630 -3.07 7.65 -5.20
N ARG A 631 -4.00 7.28 -4.31
CA ARG A 631 -5.20 8.06 -3.97
C ARG A 631 -4.86 9.48 -3.50
N TYR A 632 -3.96 9.62 -2.52
CA TYR A 632 -3.45 10.92 -2.07
C TYR A 632 -2.80 11.70 -3.21
N GLY A 633 -1.95 11.05 -4.00
CA GLY A 633 -1.22 11.68 -5.11
C GLY A 633 -2.14 12.23 -6.21
N LEU A 634 -3.16 11.47 -6.62
CA LEU A 634 -4.10 11.84 -7.68
C LEU A 634 -5.10 12.92 -7.23
N ASP A 635 -5.77 12.70 -6.10
CA ASP A 635 -6.96 13.48 -5.70
C ASP A 635 -6.63 14.61 -4.72
N VAL A 636 -6.12 14.23 -3.54
CA VAL A 636 -5.97 15.18 -2.42
C VAL A 636 -4.83 16.15 -2.66
N ALA A 637 -3.63 15.63 -2.93
CA ALA A 637 -2.47 16.46 -3.21
C ALA A 637 -2.41 16.90 -4.67
N ALA A 638 -3.06 16.18 -5.60
CA ALA A 638 -3.09 16.48 -7.04
C ALA A 638 -1.68 16.73 -7.64
N MET A 639 -0.78 15.79 -7.37
CA MET A 639 0.58 15.71 -7.90
C MET A 639 0.61 15.28 -9.38
N ASP A 640 1.77 15.39 -10.01
CA ASP A 640 2.07 14.88 -11.35
C ASP A 640 2.84 13.54 -11.30
N TRP A 641 3.51 13.24 -10.17
CA TRP A 641 4.26 12.00 -9.94
C TRP A 641 4.38 11.69 -8.43
N ILE A 642 4.65 10.44 -8.05
CA ILE A 642 4.95 10.04 -6.66
C ILE A 642 5.83 8.77 -6.64
N GLY A 643 6.63 8.60 -5.58
CA GLY A 643 7.42 7.39 -5.33
C GLY A 643 7.11 6.73 -3.98
N PRO A 644 6.52 5.52 -3.93
CA PRO A 644 6.46 4.72 -2.70
C PRO A 644 7.87 4.26 -2.31
N GLY A 645 8.34 4.66 -1.14
CA GLY A 645 9.74 4.59 -0.72
C GLY A 645 10.06 3.52 0.32
N ASP A 646 9.35 2.39 0.32
CA ASP A 646 9.47 1.40 1.40
C ASP A 646 10.88 0.79 1.55
N HIS A 647 11.26 0.52 2.81
CA HIS A 647 12.58 0.09 3.24
C HIS A 647 12.99 -1.20 2.54
N ASP A 648 14.01 -1.11 1.67
CA ASP A 648 14.43 -2.16 0.74
C ASP A 648 13.25 -3.00 0.24
N PHE A 649 12.24 -2.35 -0.36
CA PHE A 649 11.06 -3.00 -0.97
C PHE A 649 10.21 -3.90 -0.05
N GLY A 650 10.25 -3.69 1.27
CA GLY A 650 9.74 -4.65 2.24
C GLY A 650 10.84 -5.57 2.79
N TYR A 651 12.03 -5.00 2.97
CA TYR A 651 13.25 -5.61 3.49
C TYR A 651 13.78 -6.85 2.73
N GLY A 652 13.64 -6.89 1.41
CA GLY A 652 14.14 -7.98 0.56
C GLY A 652 13.07 -8.99 0.10
N GLN A 653 11.79 -8.74 0.40
CA GLN A 653 10.69 -9.67 0.13
C GLN A 653 10.15 -9.53 -1.31
N ASP A 654 10.52 -10.47 -2.19
CA ASP A 654 10.27 -10.40 -3.65
C ASP A 654 8.78 -10.20 -4.01
N TYR A 655 7.86 -10.79 -3.25
CA TYR A 655 6.41 -10.59 -3.42
C TYR A 655 5.96 -9.17 -3.09
N LEU A 656 6.53 -8.55 -2.05
CA LEU A 656 6.16 -7.18 -1.67
C LEU A 656 6.62 -6.16 -2.72
N TRP A 657 7.79 -6.38 -3.35
CA TRP A 657 8.21 -5.59 -4.51
C TRP A 657 7.26 -5.71 -5.69
N TRP A 658 6.81 -6.95 -5.96
CA TRP A 658 5.88 -7.23 -7.04
C TRP A 658 4.55 -6.49 -6.82
N LEU A 659 4.02 -6.45 -5.60
CA LEU A 659 2.85 -5.63 -5.26
C LEU A 659 3.07 -4.13 -5.48
N THR A 660 4.20 -3.58 -4.99
CA THR A 660 4.54 -2.15 -5.22
C THR A 660 4.64 -1.83 -6.72
N GLN A 661 5.31 -2.68 -7.50
CA GLN A 661 5.47 -2.49 -8.94
C GLN A 661 4.13 -2.60 -9.70
N LYS A 662 3.27 -3.57 -9.35
CA LYS A 662 1.93 -3.66 -9.94
C LYS A 662 1.09 -2.41 -9.68
N GLN A 663 1.14 -1.85 -8.47
CA GLN A 663 0.40 -0.61 -8.18
C GLN A 663 0.99 0.63 -8.87
N VAL A 664 2.32 0.76 -8.98
CA VAL A 664 2.93 1.82 -9.82
C VAL A 664 2.44 1.73 -11.26
N ASP A 665 2.31 0.54 -11.82
CA ASP A 665 1.80 0.34 -13.19
C ASP A 665 0.28 0.59 -13.31
N LEU A 666 -0.54 0.12 -12.36
CA LEU A 666 -1.99 0.32 -12.36
C LEU A 666 -2.39 1.80 -12.37
N PHE A 667 -1.64 2.65 -11.67
CA PHE A 667 -1.88 4.09 -11.56
C PHE A 667 -1.04 4.93 -12.55
N ARG A 668 -0.39 4.32 -13.54
CA ARG A 668 0.41 5.03 -14.55
C ARG A 668 -0.47 5.53 -15.69
N HIS A 669 -0.71 6.85 -15.73
CA HIS A 669 -1.53 7.50 -16.74
C HIS A 669 -0.73 8.65 -17.40
N PRO A 670 0.02 8.36 -18.50
CA PRO A 670 0.80 9.35 -19.22
C PRO A 670 0.01 10.63 -19.55
N GLY A 671 0.69 11.78 -19.55
CA GLY A 671 0.07 13.09 -19.61
C GLY A 671 -0.60 13.58 -18.31
N VAL A 672 -1.06 12.69 -17.41
CA VAL A 672 -1.83 13.04 -16.19
C VAL A 672 -1.07 12.75 -14.90
N PHE A 673 -0.62 11.51 -14.69
CA PHE A 673 0.05 11.05 -13.48
C PHE A 673 1.09 9.96 -13.79
N GLN A 674 2.34 10.20 -13.40
CA GLN A 674 3.48 9.33 -13.69
C GLN A 674 4.18 8.90 -12.39
N PRO A 675 3.65 7.91 -11.65
CA PRO A 675 4.33 7.33 -10.50
C PRO A 675 5.67 6.67 -10.91
N MET A 676 6.56 6.46 -9.94
CA MET A 676 7.93 5.97 -10.17
C MET A 676 8.25 4.75 -9.31
N TYR A 677 9.09 3.83 -9.82
CA TYR A 677 9.57 2.69 -9.04
C TYR A 677 10.66 3.15 -8.07
N THR A 678 10.33 3.20 -6.79
CA THR A 678 11.24 3.68 -5.73
C THR A 678 11.37 2.69 -4.57
N TYR A 679 12.43 2.86 -3.77
CA TYR A 679 12.61 2.18 -2.47
C TYR A 679 13.64 2.93 -1.60
N GLU A 680 13.61 2.78 -0.28
CA GLU A 680 14.67 3.33 0.59
C GLU A 680 15.76 2.29 0.88
N ARG A 681 17.02 2.57 0.55
CA ARG A 681 18.18 1.84 1.12
C ARG A 681 18.51 2.41 2.49
N SER A 682 18.01 1.78 3.55
CA SER A 682 18.25 2.19 4.94
C SER A 682 19.67 1.85 5.40
N GLN A 683 20.57 2.82 5.48
CA GLN A 683 21.94 2.64 5.99
C GLN A 683 22.32 3.78 6.92
N VAL A 684 22.40 3.53 8.23
CA VAL A 684 22.62 4.59 9.23
C VAL A 684 23.94 5.38 9.04
N TYR A 685 24.05 6.50 9.75
CA TYR A 685 25.25 7.34 9.76
C TYR A 685 26.52 6.54 10.11
N PRO A 686 27.65 6.75 9.42
CA PRO A 686 27.94 7.82 8.44
C PRO A 686 27.60 7.52 6.97
N SER A 687 27.08 6.34 6.62
CA SER A 687 26.83 6.00 5.21
C SER A 687 25.65 6.78 4.65
N GLY A 688 24.51 6.73 5.34
CA GLY A 688 23.30 7.49 5.04
C GLY A 688 22.24 6.74 4.23
N HIS A 689 20.98 6.93 4.63
CA HIS A 689 19.80 6.44 3.93
C HIS A 689 19.70 7.11 2.55
N ARG A 690 19.26 6.33 1.56
CA ARG A 690 19.12 6.76 0.17
C ARG A 690 17.83 6.24 -0.44
N ASN A 691 16.95 7.15 -0.84
CA ASN A 691 15.80 6.79 -1.66
C ASN A 691 16.29 6.60 -3.09
N VAL A 692 16.03 5.43 -3.68
CA VAL A 692 16.46 5.05 -5.02
C VAL A 692 15.26 5.10 -5.97
N MET A 693 15.47 5.46 -7.24
CA MET A 693 14.43 5.62 -8.25
C MET A 693 14.84 5.04 -9.61
N PHE A 694 13.94 4.27 -10.25
CA PHE A 694 14.09 3.74 -11.61
C PHE A 694 12.99 4.26 -12.54
N ALA A 695 13.33 4.39 -13.82
CA ALA A 695 12.37 4.54 -14.91
C ALA A 695 11.78 3.17 -15.35
N GLN A 696 12.50 2.08 -15.10
CA GLN A 696 12.15 0.73 -15.54
C GLN A 696 11.69 -0.19 -14.38
N ARG A 697 10.67 -1.00 -14.65
CA ARG A 697 10.16 -2.05 -13.76
C ARG A 697 11.13 -3.24 -13.65
N GLY A 698 10.90 -4.15 -12.71
CA GLY A 698 11.56 -5.47 -12.64
C GLY A 698 12.99 -5.47 -12.10
N VAL A 699 13.57 -4.32 -11.75
CA VAL A 699 14.89 -4.27 -11.09
C VAL A 699 14.72 -4.51 -9.59
N ARG A 700 15.28 -5.61 -9.07
CA ARG A 700 15.38 -5.89 -7.64
C ARG A 700 16.46 -5.02 -6.99
N PRO A 701 16.17 -4.38 -5.85
CA PRO A 701 17.16 -3.66 -5.05
C PRO A 701 18.42 -4.45 -4.67
N LEU A 702 19.55 -3.75 -4.69
CA LEU A 702 20.89 -4.32 -4.50
C LEU A 702 21.07 -4.91 -3.07
N PRO A 703 21.54 -6.16 -2.92
CA PRO A 703 21.97 -6.72 -1.64
C PRO A 703 23.01 -5.86 -0.89
N ARG A 704 23.14 -6.04 0.42
CA ARG A 704 24.16 -5.34 1.23
C ARG A 704 25.43 -6.18 1.30
N LEU A 705 26.59 -5.54 1.12
CA LEU A 705 27.87 -6.22 1.35
C LEU A 705 27.93 -6.79 2.79
N PRO A 706 28.44 -8.01 2.98
CA PRO A 706 28.19 -8.78 4.20
C PRO A 706 28.90 -8.26 5.47
N SER A 707 30.00 -7.50 5.32
CA SER A 707 30.76 -6.99 6.46
C SER A 707 30.40 -5.54 6.82
N ARG A 708 30.38 -5.23 8.13
CA ARG A 708 30.19 -3.87 8.62
C ARG A 708 31.29 -2.91 8.13
N GLU A 709 32.51 -3.39 7.94
CA GLU A 709 33.60 -2.60 7.36
C GLU A 709 33.31 -2.22 5.90
N GLN A 710 32.76 -3.15 5.12
CA GLN A 710 32.34 -2.88 3.74
C GLN A 710 31.16 -1.90 3.66
N GLN A 711 30.20 -1.99 4.60
CA GLN A 711 29.00 -1.14 4.62
C GLN A 711 29.24 0.31 5.07
N PHE A 712 30.14 0.53 6.03
CA PHE A 712 30.37 1.86 6.64
C PHE A 712 31.72 2.49 6.29
N GLY A 713 32.70 1.68 5.90
CA GLY A 713 34.00 2.15 5.43
C GLY A 713 34.79 2.99 6.44
N THR A 714 35.72 3.79 5.91
CA THR A 714 36.49 4.79 6.65
C THR A 714 36.31 6.17 6.04
N GLU A 715 36.69 7.23 6.76
CA GLU A 715 36.56 8.61 6.27
C GLU A 715 37.45 8.90 5.04
N GLN A 716 38.55 8.15 4.88
CA GLN A 716 39.47 8.27 3.73
C GLN A 716 39.17 7.23 2.63
N GLY A 717 38.67 6.05 2.99
CA GLY A 717 38.45 4.94 2.07
C GLY A 717 37.02 4.80 1.57
N GLY A 718 36.05 5.49 2.18
CA GLY A 718 34.62 5.38 1.90
C GLY A 718 34.04 3.97 2.08
N SER A 719 32.74 3.84 1.89
CA SER A 719 31.98 2.60 1.92
C SER A 719 32.10 1.85 0.58
N ALA A 720 32.43 0.56 0.66
CA ALA A 720 32.39 -0.32 -0.50
C ALA A 720 30.94 -0.60 -0.94
N ASP A 721 29.99 -0.59 0.01
CA ASP A 721 28.56 -0.84 -0.27
C ASP A 721 27.95 0.32 -1.05
N ILE A 722 28.26 1.56 -0.67
CA ILE A 722 27.78 2.76 -1.37
C ILE A 722 28.42 2.88 -2.77
N ARG A 723 29.69 2.50 -2.95
CA ARG A 723 30.28 2.41 -4.30
C ARG A 723 29.69 1.30 -5.16
N ASN A 724 29.28 0.18 -4.54
CA ASN A 724 28.54 -0.86 -5.26
C ASN A 724 27.14 -0.36 -5.65
N LEU A 725 26.47 0.39 -4.77
CA LEU A 725 25.19 1.06 -5.07
C LEU A 725 25.33 2.01 -6.26
N TYR A 726 26.32 2.91 -6.27
CA TYR A 726 26.50 3.83 -7.41
C TYR A 726 26.82 3.10 -8.71
N SER A 727 27.60 2.01 -8.67
CA SER A 727 27.89 1.17 -9.83
C SER A 727 26.63 0.46 -10.37
N TYR A 728 25.77 -0.02 -9.48
CA TYR A 728 24.45 -0.59 -9.77
C TYR A 728 23.48 0.44 -10.38
N LEU A 729 23.42 1.65 -9.82
CA LEU A 729 22.58 2.73 -10.35
C LEU A 729 23.01 3.12 -11.77
N LYS A 730 24.33 3.22 -12.04
CA LYS A 730 24.86 3.50 -13.38
C LYS A 730 24.50 2.41 -14.38
N HIS A 731 24.59 1.14 -13.98
CA HIS A 731 24.22 0.00 -14.83
C HIS A 731 22.73 0.03 -15.25
N PHE A 732 21.83 0.42 -14.35
CA PHE A 732 20.38 0.52 -14.63
C PHE A 732 19.90 1.93 -15.04
N GLY A 733 20.81 2.88 -15.28
CA GLY A 733 20.47 4.26 -15.59
C GLY A 733 19.70 5.02 -14.49
N ALA A 734 19.63 4.45 -13.28
CA ALA A 734 18.84 4.91 -12.14
C ALA A 734 19.49 6.10 -11.40
N ILE A 735 18.82 6.58 -10.35
CA ILE A 735 19.34 7.60 -9.41
C ILE A 735 18.97 7.26 -7.97
N CYS A 736 19.56 7.99 -7.02
CA CYS A 736 19.12 8.10 -5.66
C CYS A 736 19.19 9.54 -5.13
N SER A 737 18.38 9.84 -4.11
CA SER A 737 18.52 11.01 -3.24
C SER A 737 18.99 10.54 -1.88
N SER A 738 20.06 11.13 -1.34
CA SER A 738 20.27 11.05 0.12
C SER A 738 19.15 11.82 0.81
N HIS A 739 18.69 11.31 1.95
CA HIS A 739 17.55 11.85 2.70
C HIS A 739 17.88 11.95 4.20
N THR A 740 17.15 12.79 4.95
CA THR A 740 17.40 13.09 6.39
C THR A 740 18.89 13.29 6.76
N SER A 741 19.66 13.94 5.88
CA SER A 741 21.13 13.80 5.84
C SER A 741 21.88 14.25 7.10
N ALA A 742 21.31 15.14 7.91
CA ALA A 742 21.88 15.64 9.17
C ALA A 742 21.41 14.88 10.44
N THR A 743 20.77 13.71 10.30
CA THR A 743 20.26 12.88 11.41
C THR A 743 21.11 11.62 11.65
N ASN A 744 20.72 10.75 12.60
CA ASN A 744 21.36 9.43 12.75
C ASN A 744 21.16 8.48 11.55
N MET A 745 20.19 8.77 10.68
CA MET A 745 19.97 8.09 9.41
C MET A 745 20.77 8.73 8.26
N GLY A 746 21.40 9.87 8.51
CA GLY A 746 22.07 10.69 7.50
C GLY A 746 23.50 10.25 7.13
N THR A 747 24.17 11.04 6.31
CA THR A 747 25.54 10.76 5.81
C THR A 747 26.55 11.77 6.34
N ASP A 748 27.85 11.45 6.29
CA ASP A 748 28.92 12.46 6.45
C ASP A 748 29.52 12.93 5.11
N TRP A 749 28.89 12.59 3.98
CA TRP A 749 29.31 12.93 2.62
C TRP A 749 30.73 12.41 2.27
N ARG A 750 31.14 11.25 2.78
CA ARG A 750 32.42 10.58 2.38
C ARG A 750 32.34 9.88 1.01
N ASP A 751 31.16 9.37 0.64
CA ASP A 751 30.88 8.74 -0.66
C ASP A 751 29.75 9.53 -1.33
N SER A 752 30.01 10.09 -2.51
CA SER A 752 28.98 10.72 -3.35
C SER A 752 29.41 10.63 -4.81
N ASP A 753 28.43 10.53 -5.72
CA ASP A 753 28.65 10.40 -7.16
C ASP A 753 27.54 11.13 -7.92
N PRO A 754 27.70 12.43 -8.28
CA PRO A 754 26.65 13.27 -8.85
C PRO A 754 26.05 12.82 -10.20
N GLU A 755 26.52 11.73 -10.80
CA GLU A 755 25.87 11.08 -11.95
C GLU A 755 24.61 10.28 -11.53
N VAL A 756 24.61 9.75 -10.30
CA VAL A 756 23.56 8.87 -9.76
C VAL A 756 23.08 9.25 -8.36
N GLU A 757 23.80 10.09 -7.62
CA GLU A 757 23.33 10.84 -6.45
C GLU A 757 23.29 12.35 -6.79
N PRO A 758 22.45 12.81 -7.74
CA PRO A 758 22.51 14.19 -8.21
C PRO A 758 21.79 15.17 -7.27
N VAL A 759 20.90 14.70 -6.39
CA VAL A 759 20.03 15.54 -5.55
C VAL A 759 19.99 15.07 -4.10
N VAL A 760 19.58 15.97 -3.21
CA VAL A 760 19.35 15.72 -1.78
C VAL A 760 17.98 16.22 -1.35
N GLU A 761 17.38 15.51 -0.40
CA GLU A 761 16.25 15.99 0.38
C GLU A 761 16.72 17.11 1.32
N ILE A 762 16.58 18.37 0.90
CA ILE A 762 17.02 19.52 1.72
C ILE A 762 16.04 19.81 2.86
N PHE A 763 14.79 19.36 2.75
CA PHE A 763 13.77 19.45 3.77
C PHE A 763 12.83 18.24 3.70
N GLN A 764 12.36 17.77 4.85
CA GLN A 764 11.36 16.71 4.93
C GLN A 764 10.29 17.01 5.99
N GLY A 765 9.02 16.72 5.67
CA GLY A 765 7.87 17.14 6.47
C GLY A 765 7.77 16.57 7.90
N HIS A 766 8.19 15.32 8.13
CA HIS A 766 8.24 14.71 9.48
C HIS A 766 9.60 14.91 10.18
N ARG A 767 10.58 15.55 9.52
CA ARG A 767 11.84 15.97 10.14
C ARG A 767 12.02 17.49 9.98
N LEU A 768 13.14 17.94 9.41
CA LEU A 768 13.60 19.34 9.46
C LEU A 768 14.44 19.68 8.21
N SER A 769 14.86 20.95 8.09
CA SER A 769 15.83 21.36 7.05
C SER A 769 17.23 20.80 7.35
N ALA A 770 17.87 20.29 6.30
CA ALA A 770 19.25 19.81 6.28
C ALA A 770 20.20 20.80 5.59
N GLU A 771 19.78 22.04 5.31
CA GLU A 771 20.59 23.08 4.65
C GLU A 771 21.87 23.41 5.44
N GLU A 772 21.73 24.09 6.59
CA GLU A 772 22.80 24.44 7.54
C GLU A 772 22.22 24.73 8.93
N THR A 773 23.05 24.72 9.98
CA THR A 773 22.62 24.84 11.39
C THR A 773 21.76 26.07 11.70
N ASN A 774 21.92 27.17 10.96
CA ASN A 774 21.22 28.44 11.19
C ASN A 774 20.12 28.72 10.14
N ALA A 775 19.86 27.79 9.22
CA ALA A 775 18.79 27.94 8.23
C ALA A 775 17.40 27.94 8.87
N PRO A 776 16.41 28.60 8.23
CA PRO A 776 15.00 28.41 8.55
C PRO A 776 14.63 26.92 8.61
N MET A 777 13.92 26.54 9.68
CA MET A 777 13.51 25.16 9.98
C MET A 777 14.62 24.11 10.15
N ALA A 778 15.90 24.47 10.25
CA ALA A 778 16.96 23.53 10.64
C ALA A 778 17.02 23.32 12.17
N PRO A 779 17.56 22.19 12.66
CA PRO A 779 17.89 22.02 14.07
C PRO A 779 19.22 22.72 14.41
N ARG A 780 19.24 23.59 15.42
CA ARG A 780 20.47 24.30 15.81
C ARG A 780 21.37 23.48 16.74
N ASN A 781 20.85 22.41 17.33
CA ASN A 781 21.49 21.57 18.33
C ASN A 781 20.71 20.25 18.53
N GLU A 782 21.26 19.34 19.34
CA GLU A 782 20.69 18.00 19.60
C GLU A 782 19.28 18.02 20.23
N SER A 783 18.93 19.02 21.06
CA SER A 783 17.58 19.11 21.67
C SER A 783 16.50 19.62 20.71
N GLU A 784 16.89 20.14 19.55
CA GLU A 784 15.99 20.55 18.47
C GLU A 784 15.90 19.49 17.35
N ALA A 785 16.71 18.43 17.40
CA ALA A 785 16.89 17.51 16.29
C ALA A 785 16.00 16.26 16.38
N ILE A 786 15.17 16.06 15.36
CA ILE A 786 14.32 14.87 15.22
C ILE A 786 15.19 13.69 14.75
N GLN A 787 15.17 12.60 15.53
CA GLN A 787 15.94 11.36 15.29
C GLN A 787 17.49 11.54 15.25
N GLY A 788 17.99 12.58 15.93
CA GLY A 788 19.42 12.79 16.22
C GLY A 788 20.09 13.88 15.39
N TYR A 789 21.31 14.26 15.78
CA TYR A 789 22.00 15.45 15.26
C TYR A 789 23.43 15.10 14.79
N GLN A 790 23.65 15.16 13.48
CA GLN A 790 24.94 14.84 12.83
C GLN A 790 25.39 16.03 11.95
N PRO A 791 26.08 17.05 12.50
CA PRO A 791 26.41 18.27 11.76
C PRO A 791 27.25 18.08 10.49
N LYS A 792 28.04 16.99 10.38
CA LYS A 792 28.76 16.65 9.14
C LYS A 792 27.82 16.36 7.96
N GLY A 793 26.54 16.11 8.21
CA GLY A 793 25.52 15.78 7.21
C GLY A 793 24.69 16.96 6.71
N PHE A 794 24.89 18.18 7.22
CA PHE A 794 24.31 19.37 6.59
C PHE A 794 24.81 19.52 5.14
N VAL A 795 23.94 19.98 4.24
CA VAL A 795 24.23 20.10 2.80
C VAL A 795 25.39 21.08 2.54
N TRP A 796 25.58 22.10 3.38
CA TRP A 796 26.74 22.99 3.31
C TRP A 796 28.09 22.28 3.53
N GLU A 797 28.13 21.13 4.22
CA GLU A 797 29.37 20.33 4.36
C GLU A 797 29.65 19.51 3.09
N ALA A 798 28.61 19.08 2.35
CA ALA A 798 28.76 18.47 1.03
C ALA A 798 29.39 19.44 0.03
N PHE A 799 28.94 20.70 0.01
CA PHE A 799 29.50 21.74 -0.85
C PHE A 799 30.97 22.07 -0.53
N LYS A 800 31.37 22.06 0.75
CA LYS A 800 32.78 22.20 1.14
C LYS A 800 33.67 21.06 0.64
N LYS A 801 33.10 19.86 0.49
CA LYS A 801 33.76 18.69 -0.13
C LYS A 801 33.73 18.70 -1.67
N GLY A 802 33.09 19.70 -2.29
CA GLY A 802 32.96 19.81 -3.74
C GLY A 802 31.88 18.92 -4.36
N VAL A 803 30.98 18.36 -3.55
CA VAL A 803 29.84 17.57 -4.04
C VAL A 803 28.84 18.51 -4.74
N ARG A 804 28.21 18.04 -5.82
CA ARG A 804 27.25 18.82 -6.63
C ARG A 804 25.85 18.25 -6.47
N LEU A 805 25.06 18.85 -5.57
CA LEU A 805 23.71 18.41 -5.24
C LEU A 805 22.68 19.46 -5.67
N GLY A 806 21.63 19.02 -6.38
CA GLY A 806 20.37 19.75 -6.51
C GLY A 806 19.42 19.42 -5.36
N PHE A 807 18.27 20.05 -5.33
CA PHE A 807 17.33 19.95 -4.21
C PHE A 807 15.99 19.34 -4.61
N GLN A 808 15.43 18.57 -3.68
CA GLN A 808 14.03 18.14 -3.61
C GLN A 808 13.57 18.16 -2.13
N ALA A 809 12.27 18.07 -1.90
CA ALA A 809 11.68 17.84 -0.57
C ALA A 809 10.56 16.80 -0.67
N SER A 810 10.30 16.06 0.39
CA SER A 810 9.19 15.10 0.45
C SER A 810 8.45 15.19 1.80
N SER A 811 7.15 14.89 1.81
CA SER A 811 6.41 14.60 3.03
C SER A 811 6.53 13.09 3.26
N ASP A 812 6.91 12.64 4.47
CA ASP A 812 7.18 11.21 4.73
C ASP A 812 6.63 10.78 6.10
N HIS A 813 6.49 9.47 6.31
CA HIS A 813 5.70 8.81 7.35
C HIS A 813 4.31 9.44 7.51
N VAL A 814 4.03 10.02 8.68
CA VAL A 814 2.75 10.67 8.98
C VAL A 814 2.57 12.00 8.26
N SER A 815 3.64 12.63 7.76
CA SER A 815 3.55 13.98 7.21
C SER A 815 3.00 14.01 5.79
N THR A 816 2.05 14.91 5.55
CA THR A 816 1.37 15.08 4.26
C THR A 816 1.33 16.54 3.84
N HIS A 817 1.38 16.78 2.52
CA HIS A 817 0.97 18.04 1.90
C HIS A 817 1.78 19.31 2.29
N ILE A 818 3.03 19.16 2.75
CA ILE A 818 3.87 20.29 3.20
C ILE A 818 5.28 20.32 2.57
N SER A 819 5.55 19.43 1.62
CA SER A 819 6.86 19.24 1.01
C SER A 819 6.72 18.60 -0.37
N TYR A 820 7.36 19.19 -1.38
CA TYR A 820 7.31 18.73 -2.76
C TYR A 820 8.67 18.78 -3.46
N GLY A 821 8.94 17.73 -4.24
CA GLY A 821 9.99 17.68 -5.24
C GLY A 821 9.45 18.26 -6.55
N MET A 822 9.98 19.42 -6.93
CA MET A 822 9.61 20.10 -8.16
C MET A 822 10.67 19.83 -9.23
N ALA A 823 10.30 19.29 -10.38
CA ALA A 823 11.24 19.04 -11.49
C ALA A 823 10.80 19.77 -12.77
N LEU A 824 11.77 20.13 -13.61
CA LEU A 824 11.56 20.76 -14.92
C LEU A 824 11.88 19.74 -16.01
N VAL A 825 10.84 19.15 -16.60
CA VAL A 825 10.94 18.03 -17.54
C VAL A 825 10.62 18.46 -18.98
N GLU A 826 11.27 17.84 -19.97
CA GLU A 826 11.07 18.15 -21.40
C GLU A 826 9.86 17.42 -22.02
N ASN A 827 9.37 16.35 -21.37
CA ASN A 827 8.19 15.59 -21.76
C ASN A 827 7.51 14.96 -20.51
N ASP A 828 6.84 13.82 -20.67
CA ASP A 828 6.06 13.13 -19.65
C ASP A 828 6.50 11.67 -19.35
N THR A 829 7.66 11.22 -19.83
CA THR A 829 8.17 9.87 -19.53
C THR A 829 8.96 9.78 -18.21
N PRO A 830 9.07 8.59 -17.58
CA PRO A 830 9.90 8.37 -16.39
C PRO A 830 11.37 8.77 -16.58
N GLU A 831 11.91 8.55 -17.78
CA GLU A 831 13.31 8.88 -18.12
C GLU A 831 13.54 10.39 -18.12
N ALA A 832 12.55 11.20 -18.52
CA ALA A 832 12.67 12.65 -18.50
C ALA A 832 12.64 13.22 -17.07
N LEU A 833 11.91 12.58 -16.15
CA LEU A 833 11.96 12.92 -14.71
C LEU A 833 13.34 12.57 -14.12
N ILE A 834 13.90 11.41 -14.45
CA ILE A 834 15.26 11.04 -14.04
C ILE A 834 16.32 11.96 -14.67
N ASP A 835 16.20 12.32 -15.94
CA ASP A 835 17.13 13.24 -16.63
C ASP A 835 17.07 14.65 -16.01
N ALA A 836 15.89 15.16 -15.68
CA ALA A 836 15.74 16.43 -14.95
C ALA A 836 16.46 16.40 -13.59
N PHE A 837 16.28 15.33 -12.81
CA PHE A 837 17.01 15.17 -11.54
C PHE A 837 18.53 15.02 -11.75
N LYS A 838 19.01 14.28 -12.76
CA LYS A 838 20.45 14.19 -13.09
C LYS A 838 21.08 15.52 -13.51
N ARG A 839 20.33 16.36 -14.23
CA ARG A 839 20.70 17.75 -14.54
C ARG A 839 20.61 18.68 -13.34
N ARG A 840 19.94 18.26 -12.26
CA ARG A 840 19.51 19.09 -11.11
C ARG A 840 18.57 20.22 -11.55
N HIS A 841 17.83 20.02 -12.63
CA HIS A 841 16.74 20.88 -13.12
C HIS A 841 15.51 20.68 -12.23
N SER A 842 15.69 20.94 -10.93
CA SER A 842 14.72 20.70 -9.86
C SER A 842 14.83 21.76 -8.75
N TYR A 843 13.84 21.81 -7.87
CA TYR A 843 13.89 22.56 -6.63
C TYR A 843 13.04 21.90 -5.54
N ALA A 844 13.33 22.26 -4.30
CA ALA A 844 12.51 21.90 -3.15
C ALA A 844 11.50 23.02 -2.88
N ALA A 845 10.25 22.68 -2.55
CA ALA A 845 9.22 23.62 -2.12
C ALA A 845 8.35 23.02 -1.01
N GLN A 846 7.78 23.86 -0.14
CA GLN A 846 6.80 23.47 0.89
C GLN A 846 5.34 23.86 0.55
N ASP A 847 5.14 24.43 -0.64
CA ASP A 847 3.91 25.12 -1.05
C ASP A 847 3.92 25.20 -2.60
N ASN A 848 2.81 25.64 -3.23
CA ASN A 848 2.66 25.71 -4.70
C ASN A 848 3.40 26.93 -5.34
N VAL A 849 4.65 27.12 -4.93
CA VAL A 849 5.56 28.19 -5.37
C VAL A 849 6.17 27.85 -6.72
N ILE A 850 6.13 28.80 -7.66
CA ILE A 850 6.91 28.73 -8.90
C ILE A 850 8.25 29.41 -8.65
N LEU A 851 9.34 28.69 -8.88
CA LEU A 851 10.70 29.21 -8.80
C LEU A 851 11.41 29.05 -10.15
N ASP A 852 12.03 30.12 -10.63
CA ASP A 852 12.77 30.17 -11.89
C ASP A 852 14.03 31.02 -11.66
N VAL A 853 15.20 30.36 -11.67
CA VAL A 853 16.50 31.00 -11.42
C VAL A 853 17.42 30.65 -12.57
N ARG A 854 17.91 31.68 -13.26
CA ARG A 854 18.69 31.55 -14.50
C ARG A 854 19.96 32.39 -14.48
N SER A 855 20.85 32.13 -15.43
CA SER A 855 22.00 32.98 -15.72
C SER A 855 22.26 32.98 -17.23
N GLY A 856 21.64 33.95 -17.94
CA GLY A 856 21.63 33.96 -19.40
C GLY A 856 20.87 32.76 -19.98
N GLU A 857 21.57 31.91 -20.75
CA GLU A 857 20.98 30.70 -21.36
C GLU A 857 21.00 29.45 -20.45
N HIS A 858 21.35 29.61 -19.17
CA HIS A 858 21.46 28.53 -18.18
C HIS A 858 20.39 28.62 -17.09
N MET A 859 19.97 27.49 -16.52
CA MET A 859 18.99 27.39 -15.43
C MET A 859 19.53 26.64 -14.20
N MET A 860 18.87 26.82 -13.05
CA MET A 860 19.15 26.10 -11.80
C MET A 860 19.44 24.61 -12.02
N GLY A 861 20.58 24.14 -11.52
CA GLY A 861 21.18 22.83 -11.77
C GLY A 861 22.40 22.84 -12.70
N ASP A 862 22.48 23.79 -13.63
CA ASP A 862 23.51 23.84 -14.67
C ASP A 862 24.94 24.11 -14.13
N GLU A 863 25.91 23.56 -14.84
CA GLU A 863 27.33 23.93 -14.77
C GLU A 863 27.76 24.56 -16.11
N PHE A 864 28.42 25.73 -16.06
CA PHE A 864 28.93 26.39 -17.25
C PHE A 864 30.13 27.32 -16.96
N ARG A 865 30.75 27.82 -18.03
CA ARG A 865 31.84 28.82 -18.01
C ARG A 865 31.37 30.12 -18.65
N THR A 866 31.76 31.26 -18.07
CA THR A 866 31.48 32.58 -18.63
C THR A 866 32.63 33.57 -18.37
N SER A 867 32.83 34.53 -19.28
CA SER A 867 33.70 35.69 -19.07
C SER A 867 32.93 36.92 -18.58
N ALA A 868 31.60 36.92 -18.65
CA ALA A 868 30.77 37.90 -17.96
C ALA A 868 30.76 37.60 -16.45
N ARG A 869 30.52 38.64 -15.63
CA ARG A 869 30.30 38.44 -14.20
C ARG A 869 29.06 37.58 -13.97
N PRO A 870 29.07 36.62 -13.03
CA PRO A 870 27.89 35.85 -12.66
C PRO A 870 26.71 36.77 -12.35
N SER A 871 25.58 36.55 -13.03
CA SER A 871 24.37 37.32 -12.88
C SER A 871 23.18 36.37 -12.85
N LEU A 872 22.34 36.52 -11.83
CA LEU A 872 21.18 35.66 -11.58
C LEU A 872 19.92 36.42 -11.94
N ASP A 873 19.17 35.91 -12.91
CA ASP A 873 17.81 36.35 -13.19
C ASP A 873 16.87 35.48 -12.33
N ILE A 874 16.17 36.11 -11.39
CA ILE A 874 15.36 35.44 -10.36
C ILE A 874 13.91 35.84 -10.59
N ARG A 875 13.04 34.86 -10.78
CA ARG A 875 11.57 35.01 -10.79
C ARG A 875 10.93 34.04 -9.82
N VAL A 876 10.00 34.54 -9.02
CA VAL A 876 9.30 33.81 -7.95
C VAL A 876 7.82 34.17 -7.99
N LEU A 877 6.93 33.18 -7.97
CA LEU A 877 5.50 33.40 -7.74
C LEU A 877 5.08 32.55 -6.54
N GLY A 878 4.75 33.21 -5.44
CA GLY A 878 4.25 32.58 -4.22
C GLY A 878 2.75 32.34 -4.26
N THR A 879 2.29 31.48 -3.35
CA THR A 879 0.89 31.37 -2.93
C THR A 879 0.53 32.44 -1.89
N THR A 880 1.53 32.95 -1.17
CA THR A 880 1.43 34.13 -0.30
C THR A 880 2.61 35.09 -0.58
N PRO A 881 2.57 36.36 -0.12
CA PRO A 881 3.63 37.32 -0.42
C PRO A 881 5.02 36.84 -0.01
N ILE A 882 6.02 37.08 -0.85
CA ILE A 882 7.40 36.68 -0.60
C ILE A 882 7.99 37.58 0.49
N ARG A 883 8.13 37.02 1.70
CA ARG A 883 8.75 37.68 2.85
C ARG A 883 10.23 37.94 2.59
N LYS A 884 10.94 36.97 2.03
CA LYS A 884 12.40 37.04 1.86
C LYS A 884 12.90 36.24 0.65
N VAL A 885 13.92 36.79 -0.01
CA VAL A 885 14.75 36.12 -1.01
C VAL A 885 16.21 36.22 -0.55
N ASP A 886 16.78 35.10 -0.14
CA ASP A 886 18.21 34.96 0.19
C ASP A 886 18.97 34.42 -1.02
N ILE A 887 20.10 35.05 -1.37
CA ILE A 887 21.07 34.53 -2.35
C ILE A 887 22.30 34.03 -1.59
N ILE A 888 22.62 32.75 -1.76
CA ILE A 888 23.75 32.07 -1.13
C ILE A 888 24.79 31.78 -2.21
N ARG A 889 26.07 32.09 -1.94
CA ARG A 889 27.21 31.74 -2.79
C ARG A 889 28.19 30.85 -2.06
N GLN A 890 28.75 29.86 -2.73
CA GLN A 890 30.01 29.21 -2.34
C GLN A 890 31.07 29.45 -3.42
N ILE A 891 32.32 29.62 -3.00
CA ILE A 891 33.48 29.64 -3.90
C ILE A 891 34.19 28.30 -3.71
N GLU A 892 34.61 27.67 -4.81
CA GLU A 892 35.24 26.34 -4.79
C GLU A 892 36.35 26.20 -3.73
N GLY A 893 36.09 25.34 -2.73
CA GLY A 893 36.99 25.06 -1.60
C GLY A 893 36.69 25.86 -0.33
N GLU A 894 35.67 26.73 -0.33
CA GLU A 894 35.27 27.55 0.82
C GLU A 894 33.89 27.14 1.35
N SER A 895 33.49 27.72 2.48
CA SER A 895 32.12 27.59 3.00
C SER A 895 31.14 28.41 2.14
N PRO A 896 29.87 27.97 1.99
CA PRO A 896 28.83 28.85 1.50
C PRO A 896 28.63 30.06 2.44
N VAL A 897 28.15 31.17 1.88
CA VAL A 897 27.84 32.42 2.58
C VAL A 897 26.64 33.13 1.94
N TYR A 898 25.82 33.78 2.75
CA TYR A 898 24.78 34.69 2.28
C TYR A 898 25.43 35.93 1.65
N VAL A 899 25.13 36.23 0.38
CA VAL A 899 25.73 37.35 -0.39
C VAL A 899 24.73 38.47 -0.71
N ALA A 900 23.44 38.17 -0.71
CA ALA A 900 22.38 39.17 -0.76
C ALA A 900 21.13 38.65 -0.05
N ALA A 901 20.31 39.58 0.44
CA ALA A 901 18.99 39.31 1.00
C ALA A 901 18.05 40.45 0.60
N PHE A 902 16.83 40.10 0.18
CA PHE A 902 15.79 41.05 -0.20
C PHE A 902 14.50 40.71 0.53
N GLU A 903 13.75 41.72 0.98
CA GLU A 903 12.46 41.54 1.66
C GLU A 903 11.36 42.30 0.87
N PRO A 904 10.88 41.75 -0.26
CA PRO A 904 10.04 42.48 -1.20
C PRO A 904 8.59 42.66 -0.72
N GLY A 905 7.99 41.64 -0.07
CA GLY A 905 6.60 41.70 0.39
C GLY A 905 5.55 41.59 -0.72
N GLU A 906 5.94 41.20 -1.93
CA GLU A 906 5.08 41.04 -3.12
C GLU A 906 4.87 39.56 -3.46
N ALA A 907 3.75 39.19 -4.11
CA ALA A 907 3.41 37.79 -4.42
C ALA A 907 4.11 37.25 -5.68
N GLU A 908 4.34 38.10 -6.68
CA GLU A 908 5.29 37.84 -7.77
C GLU A 908 6.51 38.76 -7.56
N VAL A 909 7.70 38.20 -7.70
CA VAL A 909 8.98 38.92 -7.54
C VAL A 909 9.86 38.58 -8.74
N GLN A 910 10.34 39.59 -9.46
CA GLN A 910 11.28 39.41 -10.57
C GLN A 910 12.38 40.47 -10.56
N PHE A 911 13.65 40.05 -10.51
CA PHE A 911 14.81 40.93 -10.61
C PHE A 911 16.07 40.21 -11.07
N THR A 912 17.07 40.98 -11.52
CA THR A 912 18.42 40.49 -11.84
C THR A 912 19.41 40.94 -10.76
N TRP A 913 20.24 40.03 -10.25
CA TRP A 913 21.33 40.34 -9.32
C TRP A 913 22.68 39.90 -9.89
N THR A 914 23.66 40.82 -9.95
CA THR A 914 25.01 40.53 -10.47
C THR A 914 26.05 40.53 -9.36
N ASP A 915 26.84 39.47 -9.27
CA ASP A 915 27.89 39.33 -8.28
C ASP A 915 29.12 40.20 -8.62
N ARG A 916 29.38 41.19 -7.76
CA ARG A 916 30.54 42.09 -7.87
C ARG A 916 31.81 41.49 -7.26
N ASP A 917 31.65 40.50 -6.39
CA ASP A 917 32.74 39.87 -5.62
C ASP A 917 33.00 38.41 -6.06
N ALA A 918 32.37 37.97 -7.15
CA ALA A 918 32.64 36.69 -7.82
C ALA A 918 34.13 36.54 -8.12
N ARG A 919 34.70 35.39 -7.76
CA ARG A 919 36.15 35.15 -7.85
C ARG A 919 36.56 34.69 -9.25
N PRO A 920 37.42 35.43 -9.97
CA PRO A 920 37.96 34.99 -11.26
C PRO A 920 38.79 33.70 -11.13
N GLY A 921 38.75 32.86 -12.17
CA GLY A 921 39.52 31.62 -12.24
C GLY A 921 39.03 30.51 -11.30
N LYS A 922 37.80 30.62 -10.79
CA LYS A 922 37.16 29.66 -9.87
C LYS A 922 35.72 29.39 -10.27
N VAL A 923 35.22 28.21 -9.89
CA VAL A 923 33.79 27.95 -9.84
C VAL A 923 33.20 28.72 -8.66
N ASN A 924 32.18 29.53 -8.96
CA ASN A 924 31.34 30.21 -8.01
C ASN A 924 29.98 29.52 -8.10
N MET A 925 29.58 28.82 -7.03
CA MET A 925 28.28 28.16 -6.91
C MET A 925 27.27 29.15 -6.32
N TYR A 926 26.06 29.23 -6.85
CA TYR A 926 24.98 30.07 -6.33
C TYR A 926 23.67 29.29 -6.20
N TYR A 927 22.91 29.53 -5.15
CA TYR A 927 21.49 29.15 -5.10
C TYR A 927 20.66 30.22 -4.38
N VAL A 928 19.34 30.10 -4.52
CA VAL A 928 18.35 31.05 -4.00
C VAL A 928 17.39 30.32 -3.07
N ARG A 929 17.19 30.88 -1.87
CA ARG A 929 16.19 30.41 -0.91
C ARG A 929 15.09 31.46 -0.77
N ILE A 930 13.86 31.01 -0.89
CA ILE A 930 12.63 31.79 -0.75
C ILE A 930 12.04 31.52 0.64
N GLN A 931 11.56 32.57 1.30
CA GLN A 931 10.63 32.44 2.43
C GLN A 931 9.37 33.26 2.13
N GLN A 932 8.21 32.61 2.24
CA GLN A 932 6.91 33.24 2.11
C GLN A 932 6.44 33.87 3.43
N ALA A 933 5.38 34.70 3.37
CA ALA A 933 4.76 35.32 4.54
C ALA A 933 4.12 34.29 5.50
N ASN A 934 3.72 33.12 4.99
CA ASN A 934 3.22 31.97 5.76
C ASN A 934 4.34 31.06 6.32
N GLU A 935 5.58 31.56 6.38
CA GLU A 935 6.84 30.89 6.73
C GLU A 935 7.31 29.75 5.79
N ALA A 936 6.49 29.30 4.84
CA ALA A 936 6.86 28.23 3.90
C ALA A 936 8.06 28.62 3.02
N LEU A 937 8.87 27.61 2.69
CA LEU A 937 10.17 27.75 2.04
C LEU A 937 10.20 27.13 0.64
N ALA A 938 11.12 27.63 -0.20
CA ALA A 938 11.57 26.95 -1.41
C ALA A 938 13.07 27.19 -1.65
N TRP A 939 13.76 26.22 -2.25
CA TRP A 939 15.20 26.26 -2.52
C TRP A 939 15.48 25.85 -3.98
N ALA A 940 15.93 26.79 -4.81
CA ALA A 940 16.38 26.51 -6.18
C ALA A 940 17.64 25.63 -6.14
N SER A 941 17.78 24.64 -7.04
CA SER A 941 19.04 23.92 -7.18
C SER A 941 20.20 24.86 -7.56
N PRO A 942 21.45 24.58 -7.15
CA PRO A 942 22.55 25.50 -7.43
C PRO A 942 22.92 25.63 -8.92
N LEU A 943 23.50 26.77 -9.28
CA LEU A 943 24.22 27.04 -10.51
C LEU A 943 25.73 26.98 -10.22
N TRP A 944 26.52 26.29 -11.04
CA TRP A 944 27.98 26.23 -10.90
C TRP A 944 28.68 27.01 -12.03
N ILE A 945 29.27 28.17 -11.69
CA ILE A 945 29.71 29.17 -12.67
C ILE A 945 31.24 29.34 -12.64
N ASP A 946 31.94 28.77 -13.61
CA ASP A 946 33.38 28.96 -13.83
C ASP A 946 33.65 30.33 -14.48
N TYR A 947 33.93 31.33 -13.64
CA TYR A 947 34.05 32.74 -14.06
C TYR A 947 35.49 33.05 -14.51
N ARG A 948 35.68 33.36 -15.79
CA ARG A 948 36.99 33.63 -16.44
C ARG A 948 36.93 34.90 -17.31
N PRO A 949 37.02 36.09 -16.69
CA PRO A 949 37.05 37.38 -17.40
C PRO A 949 38.36 37.60 -18.18
#